data_AF-A0A921KJV4-F1
#
_entry.id   AF-A0A921KJV4-F1
#
_cell.length_a   1.000
_cell.length_b   1.000
_cell.length_c   1.000
_cell.angle_alpha   90.00
_cell.angle_beta   90.00
_cell.angle_gamma   90.00
#
_symmetry.space_group_name_H-M   'P 1'
#
loop_
_entity.id
_entity.type
_entity.pdbx_description
1 polymer ?
#
loop_
_entity_poly.entity_id
_entity_poly.type
_entity_poly.pdbx_seq_one_letter_code
_entity_poly.pdbx_strand_id
1 'polypeptide(L)'
;AFIPIISWHQSQLYEQLREIVPFQKKSIQDFIQQYRDKFYSAPPKEKRELLLDLANVIIIWDKGGITPSISNDKIDLHFPSALKITNVSRDISEKISLAIEHSEFMWGYKNKLDDMRMLLNEFIQHDNDFLWLVAPSETIPNVSLSSFWPDYDGGIYLDGVWTLNGQKKIKEWISLFYRAGLENSATKALNDFFRRITNLRQDAWHRFIIEASLERKYSYATRTNRELLDLINKESSEIKFLTFLKEELDDIPNLHAHEWLVKFRSFFSLLSLSHKSSLIHKIQQSEMLLRMRVSSVINSDDQPLTEIQLTSWWSWLENLNSAVNEALNNEYTGHYLIRGLYFNNKDQNNPNPLAAAFDELGKLKIYLYSDNTDPTVDAIWKIYESQAYILLDNAIARAGSWLNKKWSETVLFPLRNDMDNLEHLSLQDKAYTYLMNFLHGPAKDLFFLSETGLTSLEFKGRKLLVHKSFIDLINTIVKPDDLLRLPLGQNVREKDEIFSIQSKLESLTTQLNAIQNVSHTVAVSSGPATISKGAKIIPIGTRLKLHCGSDTQVLDSLNFAESASFTWKAGKCQNVSIDVKFPSFIARYTLIGDSAWTDFLELFSDGEAELATDKFPHETAYSLRALGIQSILVRYKVSDRSTLVLAFDEWYRLKKDIDNLSVKQNTLLEKTLSQKSVNNQGWLSLLPVTIYDEYPSN
;
A
#
# COMPACT_ATOMS: atom_id res chain seq x y z
N ALA A 1 -13.37 -75.70 -43.77
CA ALA A 1 -14.28 -76.41 -44.71
C ALA A 1 -15.63 -75.71 -44.94
N PHE A 2 -16.18 -74.94 -43.98
CA PHE A 2 -17.51 -74.31 -44.12
C PHE A 2 -17.54 -72.91 -44.76
N ILE A 3 -16.40 -72.23 -44.89
CA ILE A 3 -16.32 -70.84 -45.39
C ILE A 3 -16.91 -70.66 -46.81
N PRO A 4 -16.64 -71.55 -47.80
CA PRO A 4 -17.18 -71.40 -49.16
C PRO A 4 -18.70 -71.61 -49.26
N ILE A 5 -19.27 -72.43 -48.38
CA ILE A 5 -20.72 -72.72 -48.36
C ILE A 5 -21.47 -71.54 -47.73
N ILE A 6 -20.92 -70.98 -46.66
CA ILE A 6 -21.47 -69.79 -46.00
C ILE A 6 -21.43 -68.59 -46.96
N SER A 7 -20.32 -68.36 -47.67
CA SER A 7 -20.22 -67.26 -48.63
C SER A 7 -21.16 -67.42 -49.83
N TRP A 8 -21.37 -68.65 -50.31
CA TRP A 8 -22.33 -68.94 -51.38
C TRP A 8 -23.78 -68.70 -50.95
N HIS A 9 -24.19 -69.20 -49.79
CA HIS A 9 -25.53 -68.99 -49.25
C HIS A 9 -25.80 -67.50 -48.94
N GLN A 10 -24.79 -66.79 -48.43
CA GLN A 10 -24.88 -65.36 -48.18
C GLN A 10 -25.01 -64.54 -49.48
N SER A 11 -24.31 -64.94 -50.55
CA SER A 11 -24.45 -64.29 -51.87
C SER A 11 -25.85 -64.48 -52.46
N GLN A 12 -26.44 -65.68 -52.33
CA GLN A 12 -27.82 -65.94 -52.77
C GLN A 12 -28.87 -65.13 -52.00
N LEU A 13 -28.71 -64.99 -50.68
CA LEU A 13 -29.57 -64.14 -49.87
C LEU A 13 -29.49 -62.67 -50.28
N TYR A 14 -28.29 -62.19 -50.63
CA TYR A 14 -28.12 -60.82 -51.10
C TYR A 14 -28.73 -60.58 -52.49
N GLU A 15 -28.66 -61.54 -53.41
CA GLU A 15 -29.34 -61.44 -54.71
C GLU A 15 -30.86 -61.37 -54.52
N GLN A 16 -31.44 -62.23 -53.69
CA GLN A 16 -32.88 -62.19 -53.37
C GLN A 16 -33.30 -60.86 -52.73
N LEU A 17 -32.48 -60.32 -51.82
CA LEU A 17 -32.77 -59.02 -51.17
C LEU A 17 -32.78 -57.87 -52.18
N ARG A 18 -31.92 -57.88 -53.20
CA ARG A 18 -31.89 -56.86 -54.26
C ARG A 18 -33.09 -56.90 -55.18
N GLU A 19 -33.67 -58.08 -55.41
CA GLU A 19 -34.88 -58.23 -56.23
C GLU A 19 -36.13 -57.71 -55.50
N ILE A 20 -36.17 -57.88 -54.18
CA ILE A 20 -37.34 -57.53 -53.34
C ILE A 20 -37.33 -56.06 -52.95
N VAL A 21 -36.16 -55.48 -52.72
CA VAL A 21 -36.02 -54.12 -52.18
C VAL A 21 -35.55 -53.15 -53.26
N PRO A 22 -36.36 -52.16 -53.67
CA PRO A 22 -35.94 -51.16 -54.65
C PRO A 22 -34.92 -50.21 -54.03
N PHE A 23 -33.77 -50.04 -54.68
CA PHE A 23 -32.73 -49.09 -54.29
C PHE A 23 -32.16 -48.38 -55.52
N GLN A 24 -31.64 -47.17 -55.30
CA GLN A 24 -30.89 -46.41 -56.30
C GLN A 24 -29.39 -46.56 -56.03
N LYS A 25 -28.63 -46.92 -57.05
CA LYS A 25 -27.17 -47.00 -57.00
C LYS A 25 -26.56 -45.66 -57.36
N LYS A 26 -25.64 -45.18 -56.52
CA LYS A 26 -24.79 -44.03 -56.82
C LYS A 26 -23.52 -44.51 -57.54
N SER A 27 -23.04 -43.72 -58.50
CA SER A 27 -21.70 -43.91 -59.06
C SER A 27 -20.66 -43.70 -57.96
N ILE A 28 -19.67 -44.59 -57.87
CA ILE A 28 -18.56 -44.44 -56.90
C ILE A 28 -17.77 -43.15 -57.16
N GLN A 29 -17.65 -42.74 -58.43
CA GLN A 29 -16.94 -41.51 -58.81
C GLN A 29 -17.69 -40.25 -58.38
N ASP A 30 -19.01 -40.20 -58.61
CA ASP A 30 -19.85 -39.06 -58.18
C ASP A 30 -19.87 -38.94 -56.65
N PHE A 31 -19.91 -40.09 -55.97
CA PHE A 31 -19.81 -40.18 -54.52
C PHE A 31 -18.47 -39.62 -54.01
N ILE A 32 -17.34 -40.07 -54.58
CA ILE A 32 -16.01 -39.56 -54.22
C ILE A 32 -15.93 -38.05 -54.44
N GLN A 33 -16.46 -37.55 -55.56
CA GLN A 33 -16.44 -36.11 -55.85
C GLN A 33 -17.27 -35.30 -54.85
N GLN A 34 -18.49 -35.75 -54.52
CA GLN A 34 -19.31 -35.10 -53.49
C GLN A 34 -18.61 -35.09 -52.12
N TYR A 35 -17.93 -36.18 -51.78
CA TYR A 35 -17.19 -36.29 -50.53
C TYR A 35 -15.95 -35.40 -50.51
N ARG A 36 -15.24 -35.23 -51.64
CA ARG A 36 -14.16 -34.25 -51.83
C ARG A 36 -14.65 -32.82 -51.63
N ASP A 37 -15.72 -32.44 -52.31
CA ASP A 37 -16.26 -31.07 -52.23
C ASP A 37 -16.68 -30.74 -50.78
N LYS A 38 -17.30 -31.72 -50.10
CA LYS A 38 -17.62 -31.60 -48.67
C LYS A 38 -16.37 -31.44 -47.82
N PHE A 39 -15.35 -32.28 -48.02
CA PHE A 39 -14.10 -32.19 -47.25
C PHE A 39 -13.37 -30.86 -47.43
N TYR A 40 -13.24 -30.37 -48.67
CA TYR A 40 -12.51 -29.12 -48.95
C TYR A 40 -13.22 -27.87 -48.45
N SER A 41 -14.55 -27.90 -48.36
CA SER A 41 -15.35 -26.81 -47.80
C SER A 41 -15.53 -26.87 -46.28
N ALA A 42 -15.20 -28.01 -45.65
CA ALA A 42 -15.45 -28.25 -44.23
C ALA A 42 -14.45 -27.54 -43.30
N PRO A 43 -14.89 -27.05 -42.13
CA PRO A 43 -14.00 -26.58 -41.08
C PRO A 43 -13.17 -27.73 -40.48
N PRO A 44 -12.05 -27.43 -39.76
CA PRO A 44 -11.12 -28.44 -39.25
C PRO A 44 -11.76 -29.59 -38.45
N LYS A 45 -12.73 -29.29 -37.58
CA LYS A 45 -13.45 -30.33 -36.80
C LYS A 45 -14.21 -31.30 -37.71
N GLU A 46 -14.98 -30.77 -38.65
CA GLU A 46 -15.77 -31.58 -39.59
C GLU A 46 -14.86 -32.38 -40.54
N LYS A 47 -13.73 -31.80 -40.98
CA LYS A 47 -12.71 -32.53 -41.76
C LYS A 47 -12.21 -33.78 -41.03
N ARG A 48 -11.95 -33.67 -39.71
CA ARG A 48 -11.55 -34.82 -38.90
C ARG A 48 -12.64 -35.88 -38.84
N GLU A 49 -13.89 -35.48 -38.61
CA GLU A 49 -15.02 -36.41 -38.53
C GLU A 49 -15.18 -37.17 -39.85
N LEU A 50 -15.10 -36.46 -41.00
CA LEU A 50 -15.13 -37.08 -42.33
C LEU A 50 -13.97 -38.07 -42.53
N LEU A 51 -12.75 -37.72 -42.13
CA LEU A 51 -11.60 -38.63 -42.22
C LEU A 51 -11.78 -39.89 -41.37
N LEU A 52 -12.25 -39.74 -40.12
CA LEU A 52 -12.51 -40.86 -39.21
C LEU A 52 -13.61 -41.77 -39.73
N ASP A 53 -14.69 -41.18 -40.23
CA ASP A 53 -15.80 -41.88 -40.87
C ASP A 53 -15.34 -42.70 -42.08
N LEU A 54 -14.58 -42.08 -42.98
CA LEU A 54 -14.01 -42.74 -44.15
C LEU A 54 -13.11 -43.91 -43.74
N ALA A 55 -12.23 -43.71 -42.77
CA ALA A 55 -11.32 -44.75 -42.27
C ALA A 55 -12.08 -45.92 -41.61
N ASN A 56 -13.10 -45.65 -40.81
CA ASN A 56 -13.95 -46.67 -40.19
C ASN A 56 -14.69 -47.49 -41.25
N VAL A 57 -15.25 -46.83 -42.27
CA VAL A 57 -15.92 -47.49 -43.38
C VAL A 57 -14.96 -48.40 -44.14
N ILE A 58 -13.74 -47.94 -44.46
CA ILE A 58 -12.70 -48.75 -45.10
C ILE A 58 -12.36 -49.98 -44.25
N ILE A 59 -12.19 -49.82 -42.93
CA ILE A 59 -11.89 -50.95 -42.01
C ILE A 59 -13.04 -51.95 -41.96
N ILE A 60 -14.30 -51.49 -41.88
CA ILE A 60 -15.48 -52.35 -41.86
C ILE A 60 -15.51 -53.19 -43.15
N TRP A 61 -15.30 -52.55 -44.30
CA TRP A 61 -15.30 -53.25 -45.58
C TRP A 61 -14.12 -54.21 -45.74
N ASP A 62 -12.91 -53.81 -45.34
CA ASP A 62 -11.70 -54.64 -45.45
C ASP A 62 -11.83 -55.98 -44.70
N LYS A 63 -12.56 -55.98 -43.58
CA LYS A 63 -12.86 -57.19 -42.77
C LYS A 63 -13.99 -58.07 -43.32
N GLY A 64 -14.50 -57.79 -44.51
CA GLY A 64 -15.62 -58.53 -45.11
C GLY A 64 -17.00 -57.99 -44.71
N GLY A 65 -17.07 -56.75 -44.19
CA GLY A 65 -18.29 -56.01 -43.91
C GLY A 65 -19.03 -56.42 -42.63
N ILE A 66 -20.30 -56.01 -42.51
CA ILE A 66 -21.16 -56.27 -41.36
C ILE A 66 -21.66 -57.73 -41.41
N THR A 67 -20.87 -58.67 -40.91
CA THR A 67 -21.37 -60.03 -40.65
C THR A 67 -22.20 -60.01 -39.36
N PRO A 68 -23.52 -60.31 -39.38
CA PRO A 68 -24.37 -60.26 -38.18
C PRO A 68 -24.05 -61.36 -37.14
N SER A 69 -23.08 -62.22 -37.42
CA SER A 69 -22.78 -63.39 -36.62
C SER A 69 -21.28 -63.47 -36.35
N ILE A 70 -20.94 -63.48 -35.05
CA ILE A 70 -19.62 -63.75 -34.44
C ILE A 70 -18.73 -62.50 -34.26
N SER A 71 -19.22 -61.53 -33.51
CA SER A 71 -18.40 -60.87 -32.47
C SER A 71 -19.31 -60.42 -31.34
N ASN A 72 -19.11 -60.95 -30.13
CA ASN A 72 -19.77 -60.48 -28.91
C ASN A 72 -19.31 -59.07 -28.49
N ASP A 73 -18.38 -58.48 -29.23
CA ASP A 73 -18.01 -57.08 -29.05
C ASP A 73 -19.10 -56.22 -29.68
N LYS A 74 -19.71 -55.36 -28.86
CA LYS A 74 -20.55 -54.24 -29.30
C LYS A 74 -19.72 -53.31 -30.20
N ILE A 75 -19.54 -53.67 -31.48
CA ILE A 75 -19.08 -52.74 -32.49
C ILE A 75 -20.29 -51.85 -32.77
N ASP A 76 -20.23 -50.61 -32.30
CA ASP A 76 -21.18 -49.58 -32.68
C ASP A 76 -20.93 -49.27 -34.16
N LEU A 77 -21.67 -49.94 -35.04
CA LEU A 77 -21.54 -49.87 -36.49
C LEU A 77 -22.20 -48.60 -37.01
N HIS A 78 -21.63 -47.45 -36.67
CA HIS A 78 -22.04 -46.20 -37.29
C HIS A 78 -21.51 -46.15 -38.73
N PHE A 79 -22.42 -46.23 -39.71
CA PHE A 79 -22.11 -46.08 -41.13
C PHE A 79 -22.77 -44.80 -41.65
N PRO A 80 -22.01 -43.70 -41.80
CA PRO A 80 -22.56 -42.41 -42.20
C PRO A 80 -23.33 -42.52 -43.52
N SER A 81 -24.53 -41.93 -43.57
CA SER A 81 -25.37 -41.93 -44.78
C SER A 81 -24.67 -41.31 -45.99
N ALA A 82 -23.78 -40.35 -45.76
CA ALA A 82 -22.95 -39.74 -46.78
C ALA A 82 -22.02 -40.75 -47.48
N LEU A 83 -21.57 -41.80 -46.77
CA LEU A 83 -20.66 -42.82 -47.28
C LEU A 83 -21.38 -44.03 -47.92
N LYS A 84 -22.72 -44.01 -47.99
CA LYS A 84 -23.52 -45.08 -48.62
C LYS A 84 -23.59 -44.93 -50.14
N ILE A 85 -23.24 -45.99 -50.87
CA ILE A 85 -23.37 -46.08 -52.34
C ILE A 85 -24.78 -46.49 -52.78
N THR A 86 -25.64 -46.90 -51.85
CA THR A 86 -27.06 -47.19 -52.10
C THR A 86 -27.96 -46.18 -51.42
N ASN A 87 -29.07 -45.85 -52.07
CA ASN A 87 -30.16 -45.07 -51.50
C ASN A 87 -31.44 -45.92 -51.51
N VAL A 88 -32.01 -46.12 -50.33
CA VAL A 88 -33.13 -47.02 -50.07
C VAL A 88 -34.30 -46.21 -49.48
N SER A 89 -35.55 -46.60 -49.74
CA SER A 89 -36.71 -45.88 -49.17
C SER A 89 -36.64 -45.79 -47.64
N ARG A 90 -37.18 -44.70 -47.07
CA ARG A 90 -37.15 -44.43 -45.62
C ARG A 90 -37.88 -45.49 -44.78
N ASP A 91 -38.77 -46.26 -45.40
CA ASP A 91 -39.59 -47.29 -44.72
C ASP A 91 -38.83 -48.60 -44.46
N ILE A 92 -37.59 -48.71 -44.93
CA ILE A 92 -36.80 -49.94 -44.83
C ILE A 92 -35.86 -49.88 -43.63
N SER A 93 -35.84 -50.96 -42.85
CA SER A 93 -35.02 -51.05 -41.65
C SER A 93 -33.53 -50.85 -41.97
N GLU A 94 -32.80 -50.23 -41.03
CA GLU A 94 -31.36 -49.96 -41.16
C GLU A 94 -30.54 -51.23 -41.43
N LYS A 95 -30.90 -52.35 -40.81
CA LYS A 95 -30.24 -53.65 -41.04
C LYS A 95 -30.36 -54.12 -42.49
N ILE A 96 -31.54 -53.92 -43.11
CA ILE A 96 -31.76 -54.27 -44.51
C ILE A 96 -31.03 -53.28 -45.44
N SER A 97 -31.05 -51.98 -45.11
CA SER A 97 -30.26 -50.97 -45.84
C SER A 97 -28.76 -51.31 -45.84
N LEU A 98 -28.20 -51.73 -44.70
CA LEU A 98 -26.79 -52.11 -44.57
C LEU A 98 -26.46 -53.43 -45.28
N ALA A 99 -27.41 -54.38 -45.32
CA ALA A 99 -27.25 -55.62 -46.08
C ALA A 99 -27.21 -55.38 -47.60
N ILE A 100 -28.06 -54.48 -48.10
CA ILE A 100 -28.06 -54.08 -49.52
C ILE A 100 -26.77 -53.33 -49.86
N GLU A 101 -26.38 -52.38 -49.01
CA GLU A 101 -25.12 -51.65 -49.11
C GLU A 101 -23.92 -52.61 -49.19
N HIS A 102 -23.88 -53.61 -48.30
CA HIS A 102 -22.84 -54.65 -48.27
C HIS A 102 -22.77 -55.40 -49.57
N SER A 103 -23.91 -55.88 -50.04
CA SER A 103 -23.94 -56.61 -51.29
C SER A 103 -23.40 -55.77 -52.45
N GLU A 104 -23.84 -54.52 -52.60
CA GLU A 104 -23.40 -53.64 -53.69
C GLU A 104 -21.92 -53.34 -53.62
N PHE A 105 -21.37 -53.17 -52.40
CA PHE A 105 -19.95 -52.95 -52.20
C PHE A 105 -19.12 -54.17 -52.59
N MET A 106 -19.56 -55.39 -52.23
CA MET A 106 -18.87 -56.64 -52.58
C MET A 106 -18.71 -56.86 -54.09
N TRP A 107 -19.62 -56.29 -54.90
CA TRP A 107 -19.49 -56.30 -56.34
C TRP A 107 -18.46 -55.26 -56.81
N GLY A 108 -17.29 -55.71 -57.31
CA GLY A 108 -16.16 -54.82 -57.64
C GLY A 108 -15.37 -54.36 -56.41
N TYR A 109 -15.45 -55.11 -55.31
CA TYR A 109 -14.86 -54.84 -53.99
C TYR A 109 -13.44 -54.24 -54.03
N LYS A 110 -12.50 -54.90 -54.73
CA LYS A 110 -11.09 -54.48 -54.72
C LYS A 110 -10.91 -53.05 -55.25
N ASN A 111 -11.46 -52.77 -56.43
CA ASN A 111 -11.32 -51.45 -57.06
C ASN A 111 -11.96 -50.34 -56.20
N LYS A 112 -13.15 -50.59 -55.64
CA LYS A 112 -13.84 -49.62 -54.78
C LYS A 112 -13.10 -49.35 -53.46
N LEU A 113 -12.54 -50.40 -52.85
CA LEU A 113 -11.76 -50.27 -51.62
C LEU A 113 -10.46 -49.51 -51.88
N ASP A 114 -9.80 -49.77 -53.01
CA ASP A 114 -8.60 -49.06 -53.43
C ASP A 114 -8.90 -47.58 -53.73
N ASP A 115 -10.03 -47.28 -54.39
CA ASP A 115 -10.49 -45.90 -54.63
C ASP A 115 -10.72 -45.13 -53.30
N MET A 116 -11.36 -45.77 -52.31
CA MET A 116 -11.58 -45.16 -50.98
C MET A 116 -10.26 -44.96 -50.22
N ARG A 117 -9.32 -45.91 -50.31
CA ARG A 117 -7.98 -45.77 -49.73
C ARG A 117 -7.21 -44.63 -50.39
N MET A 118 -7.28 -44.51 -51.72
CA MET A 118 -6.65 -43.41 -52.44
C MET A 118 -7.23 -42.05 -52.00
N LEU A 119 -8.55 -41.97 -51.82
CA LEU A 119 -9.21 -40.77 -51.30
C LEU A 119 -8.77 -40.42 -49.88
N LEU A 120 -8.65 -41.42 -48.98
CA LEU A 120 -8.14 -41.20 -47.61
C LEU A 120 -6.72 -40.63 -47.63
N ASN A 121 -5.84 -41.17 -48.49
CA ASN A 121 -4.47 -40.69 -48.64
C ASN A 121 -4.42 -39.27 -49.21
N GLU A 122 -5.26 -38.97 -50.21
CA GLU A 122 -5.40 -37.65 -50.82
C GLU A 122 -5.76 -36.59 -49.77
N PHE A 123 -6.76 -36.85 -48.93
CA PHE A 123 -7.18 -35.92 -47.88
C PHE A 123 -6.12 -35.69 -46.81
N ILE A 124 -5.44 -36.75 -46.38
CA ILE A 124 -4.36 -36.63 -45.37
C ILE A 124 -3.18 -35.83 -45.92
N GLN A 125 -2.88 -35.94 -47.22
CA GLN A 125 -1.79 -35.20 -47.87
C GLN A 125 -2.17 -33.76 -48.24
N HIS A 126 -3.45 -33.43 -48.31
CA HIS A 126 -3.91 -32.10 -48.69
C HIS A 126 -3.55 -31.03 -47.64
N ASP A 127 -3.76 -31.33 -46.35
CA ASP A 127 -3.56 -30.39 -45.25
C ASP A 127 -2.25 -30.68 -44.49
N ASN A 128 -1.15 -30.04 -44.90
CA ASN A 128 0.20 -30.25 -44.32
C ASN A 128 0.37 -29.76 -42.86
N ASP A 129 -0.56 -28.94 -42.37
CA ASP A 129 -0.54 -28.39 -41.01
C ASP A 129 -1.35 -29.23 -40.01
N PHE A 130 -2.15 -30.19 -40.50
CA PHE A 130 -2.96 -31.11 -39.69
C PHE A 130 -3.84 -30.42 -38.62
N LEU A 131 -4.27 -29.18 -38.86
CA LEU A 131 -5.13 -28.42 -37.94
C LEU A 131 -6.45 -29.15 -37.65
N TRP A 132 -6.94 -29.93 -38.61
CA TRP A 132 -8.12 -30.79 -38.42
C TRP A 132 -7.91 -31.84 -37.31
N LEU A 133 -6.69 -32.39 -37.19
CA LEU A 133 -6.39 -33.43 -36.22
C LEU A 133 -6.41 -32.88 -34.79
N VAL A 134 -5.92 -31.66 -34.61
CA VAL A 134 -5.86 -30.95 -33.32
C VAL A 134 -7.05 -30.01 -33.09
N ALA A 135 -8.09 -30.08 -33.91
CA ALA A 135 -9.29 -29.27 -33.71
C ALA A 135 -10.01 -29.66 -32.39
N PRO A 136 -10.82 -28.77 -31.78
CA PRO A 136 -11.61 -29.13 -30.60
C PRO A 136 -12.55 -30.32 -30.85
N SER A 137 -12.82 -31.12 -29.83
CA SER A 137 -13.67 -32.32 -29.93
C SER A 137 -14.68 -32.36 -28.78
N GLU A 138 -15.95 -32.63 -29.06
CA GLU A 138 -16.98 -32.75 -28.02
C GLU A 138 -16.77 -33.96 -27.11
N THR A 139 -16.08 -34.97 -27.61
CA THR A 139 -15.74 -36.19 -26.85
C THR A 139 -14.58 -35.98 -25.87
N ILE A 140 -13.88 -34.85 -25.94
CA ILE A 140 -12.71 -34.53 -25.13
C ILE A 140 -12.99 -33.19 -24.44
N PRO A 141 -13.38 -33.19 -23.16
CA PRO A 141 -13.77 -31.96 -22.48
C PRO A 141 -12.59 -30.99 -22.39
N ASN A 142 -12.89 -29.70 -22.59
CA ASN A 142 -11.93 -28.63 -22.38
C ASN A 142 -11.64 -28.48 -20.88
N VAL A 143 -10.42 -28.03 -20.57
CA VAL A 143 -10.03 -27.71 -19.19
C VAL A 143 -10.29 -26.23 -18.96
N SER A 144 -11.32 -25.92 -18.18
CA SER A 144 -11.63 -24.54 -17.80
C SER A 144 -10.77 -24.08 -16.63
N LEU A 145 -10.39 -22.80 -16.62
CA LEU A 145 -9.73 -22.21 -15.45
C LEU A 145 -10.62 -22.25 -14.20
N SER A 146 -11.95 -22.19 -14.38
CA SER A 146 -12.93 -22.28 -13.30
C SER A 146 -12.96 -23.64 -12.58
N SER A 147 -12.34 -24.68 -13.17
CA SER A 147 -12.17 -25.98 -12.51
C SER A 147 -11.19 -25.92 -11.33
N PHE A 148 -10.29 -24.93 -11.32
CA PHE A 148 -9.31 -24.71 -10.25
C PHE A 148 -9.72 -23.55 -9.34
N TRP A 149 -10.26 -22.49 -9.92
CA TRP A 149 -10.71 -21.29 -9.21
C TRP A 149 -12.21 -21.08 -9.46
N PRO A 150 -13.11 -21.59 -8.60
CA PRO A 150 -14.56 -21.53 -8.82
C PRO A 150 -15.14 -20.11 -8.85
N ASP A 151 -14.41 -19.15 -8.28
CA ASP A 151 -14.72 -17.71 -8.27
C ASP A 151 -14.41 -17.02 -9.61
N TYR A 152 -13.72 -17.69 -10.53
CA TYR A 152 -13.46 -17.20 -11.86
C TYR A 152 -14.71 -17.33 -12.75
N ASP A 153 -15.18 -16.20 -13.27
CA ASP A 153 -16.37 -16.07 -14.13
C ASP A 153 -16.05 -15.92 -15.63
N GLY A 154 -14.77 -15.92 -16.00
CA GLY A 154 -14.34 -15.75 -17.38
C GLY A 154 -14.33 -17.04 -18.22
N GLY A 155 -14.02 -16.88 -19.51
CA GLY A 155 -14.09 -17.94 -20.53
C GLY A 155 -12.75 -18.56 -20.95
N ILE A 156 -11.73 -18.52 -20.09
CA ILE A 156 -10.40 -19.08 -20.43
C ILE A 156 -10.41 -20.59 -20.23
N TYR A 157 -10.02 -21.30 -21.29
CA TYR A 157 -9.92 -22.75 -21.31
C TYR A 157 -8.74 -23.21 -22.15
N LEU A 158 -8.22 -24.40 -21.81
CA LEU A 158 -7.34 -25.17 -22.67
C LEU A 158 -8.18 -26.20 -23.43
N ASP A 159 -8.06 -26.23 -24.76
CA ASP A 159 -8.71 -27.25 -25.58
C ASP A 159 -8.30 -28.65 -25.11
N GLY A 160 -9.28 -29.53 -24.91
CA GLY A 160 -9.06 -30.86 -24.34
C GLY A 160 -8.08 -31.73 -25.15
N VAL A 161 -7.90 -31.42 -26.43
CA VAL A 161 -6.95 -32.08 -27.34
C VAL A 161 -5.49 -31.98 -26.87
N TRP A 162 -5.13 -30.93 -26.11
CA TRP A 162 -3.78 -30.72 -25.58
C TRP A 162 -3.52 -31.40 -24.23
N THR A 163 -4.53 -32.07 -23.67
CA THR A 163 -4.40 -32.91 -22.47
C THR A 163 -3.85 -34.30 -22.82
N LEU A 164 -3.39 -35.06 -21.83
CA LEU A 164 -2.99 -36.47 -21.97
C LEU A 164 -4.10 -37.32 -22.57
N ASN A 165 -5.35 -37.09 -22.14
CA ASN A 165 -6.50 -37.78 -22.71
C ASN A 165 -6.69 -37.40 -24.18
N GLY A 166 -6.50 -36.12 -24.51
CA GLY A 166 -6.46 -35.62 -25.90
C GLY A 166 -5.39 -36.32 -26.75
N GLN A 167 -4.16 -36.40 -26.24
CA GLN A 167 -3.06 -37.08 -26.92
C GLN A 167 -3.32 -38.58 -27.13
N LYS A 168 -3.95 -39.25 -26.16
CA LYS A 168 -4.39 -40.65 -26.32
C LYS A 168 -5.41 -40.77 -27.45
N LYS A 169 -6.40 -39.88 -27.51
CA LYS A 169 -7.42 -39.86 -28.57
C LYS A 169 -6.84 -39.58 -29.95
N ILE A 170 -5.88 -38.66 -30.08
CA ILE A 170 -5.17 -38.43 -31.34
C ILE A 170 -4.44 -39.69 -31.81
N LYS A 171 -3.76 -40.40 -30.91
CA LYS A 171 -3.11 -41.69 -31.22
C LYS A 171 -4.12 -42.75 -31.66
N GLU A 172 -5.30 -42.81 -31.04
CA GLU A 172 -6.40 -43.71 -31.45
C GLU A 172 -6.89 -43.38 -32.86
N TRP A 173 -7.16 -42.10 -33.16
CA TRP A 173 -7.58 -41.64 -34.49
C TRP A 173 -6.58 -42.03 -35.57
N ILE A 174 -5.29 -41.89 -35.28
CA ILE A 174 -4.24 -42.22 -36.25
C ILE A 174 -4.07 -43.72 -36.42
N SER A 175 -4.23 -44.50 -35.35
CA SER A 175 -4.29 -45.96 -35.44
C SER A 175 -5.42 -46.43 -36.37
N LEU A 176 -6.55 -45.72 -36.41
CA LEU A 176 -7.62 -46.00 -37.38
C LEU A 176 -7.14 -45.76 -38.82
N PHE A 177 -6.43 -44.67 -39.10
CA PHE A 177 -5.90 -44.42 -40.45
C PHE A 177 -4.91 -45.51 -40.90
N TYR A 178 -3.99 -45.93 -40.04
CA TYR A 178 -3.08 -47.04 -40.36
C TYR A 178 -3.83 -48.35 -40.64
N ARG A 179 -4.84 -48.67 -39.83
CA ARG A 179 -5.70 -49.84 -40.03
C ARG A 179 -6.54 -49.78 -41.31
N ALA A 180 -6.87 -48.58 -41.79
CA ALA A 180 -7.59 -48.37 -43.05
C ALA A 180 -6.69 -48.55 -44.29
N GLY A 181 -5.37 -48.70 -44.13
CA GLY A 181 -4.44 -48.91 -45.25
C GLY A 181 -3.78 -47.62 -45.74
N LEU A 182 -3.43 -46.72 -44.82
CA LEU A 182 -2.65 -45.52 -45.12
C LEU A 182 -1.30 -45.85 -45.78
N GLU A 183 -0.93 -45.13 -46.84
CA GLU A 183 0.31 -45.34 -47.59
C GLU A 183 1.54 -44.68 -46.94
N ASN A 184 2.74 -45.12 -47.39
CA ASN A 184 4.03 -44.65 -46.85
C ASN A 184 4.26 -43.14 -46.97
N SER A 185 3.76 -42.49 -48.02
CA SER A 185 3.90 -41.06 -48.27
C SER A 185 3.08 -40.22 -47.28
N ALA A 186 1.81 -40.56 -47.08
CA ALA A 186 0.94 -39.93 -46.07
C ALA A 186 1.43 -40.21 -44.64
N THR A 187 1.97 -41.41 -44.41
CA THR A 187 2.63 -41.80 -43.15
C THR A 187 3.81 -40.89 -42.81
N LYS A 188 4.62 -40.51 -43.81
CA LYS A 188 5.76 -39.59 -43.60
C LYS A 188 5.29 -38.20 -43.15
N ALA A 189 4.28 -37.63 -43.80
CA ALA A 189 3.74 -36.31 -43.45
C ALA A 189 3.17 -36.27 -42.02
N LEU A 190 2.42 -37.32 -41.62
CA LEU A 190 1.93 -37.48 -40.25
C LEU A 190 3.08 -37.62 -39.24
N ASN A 191 4.10 -38.42 -39.55
CA ASN A 191 5.27 -38.59 -38.68
C ASN A 191 6.05 -37.28 -38.48
N ASP A 192 6.18 -36.46 -39.52
CA ASP A 192 6.79 -35.13 -39.42
C ASP A 192 5.93 -34.17 -38.59
N PHE A 193 4.60 -34.27 -38.66
CA PHE A 193 3.71 -33.55 -37.75
C PHE A 193 3.84 -34.01 -36.29
N PHE A 194 3.94 -35.31 -36.02
CA PHE A 194 4.16 -35.82 -34.67
C PHE A 194 5.45 -35.34 -34.03
N ARG A 195 6.50 -35.09 -34.81
CA ARG A 195 7.73 -34.48 -34.29
C ARG A 195 7.48 -33.05 -33.79
N ARG A 196 6.47 -32.35 -34.34
CA ARG A 196 6.10 -30.98 -33.99
C ARG A 196 4.98 -30.91 -32.93
N ILE A 197 4.12 -31.93 -32.80
CA ILE A 197 2.95 -31.91 -31.91
C ILE A 197 3.35 -31.68 -30.44
N THR A 198 4.50 -32.23 -30.01
CA THR A 198 5.03 -32.04 -28.66
C THR A 198 5.34 -30.56 -28.38
N ASN A 199 5.83 -29.83 -29.38
CA ASN A 199 6.09 -28.39 -29.24
C ASN A 199 4.78 -27.60 -29.24
N LEU A 200 3.85 -27.91 -30.15
CA LEU A 200 2.53 -27.27 -30.20
C LEU A 200 1.75 -27.45 -28.89
N ARG A 201 1.84 -28.63 -28.28
CA ARG A 201 1.25 -28.90 -26.98
C ARG A 201 1.87 -27.99 -25.91
N GLN A 202 3.20 -27.90 -25.86
CA GLN A 202 3.87 -27.02 -24.92
C GLN A 202 3.53 -25.54 -25.15
N ASP A 203 3.34 -25.11 -26.40
CA ASP A 203 2.92 -23.74 -26.74
C ASP A 203 1.48 -23.44 -26.27
N ALA A 204 0.56 -24.40 -26.41
CA ALA A 204 -0.80 -24.26 -25.92
C ALA A 204 -0.84 -24.13 -24.39
N TRP A 205 -0.06 -24.96 -23.69
CA TRP A 205 0.08 -24.90 -22.24
C TRP A 205 0.77 -23.61 -21.77
N HIS A 206 1.83 -23.17 -22.46
CA HIS A 206 2.49 -21.89 -22.22
C HIS A 206 1.47 -20.73 -22.23
N ARG A 207 0.62 -20.64 -23.26
CA ARG A 207 -0.41 -19.60 -23.34
C ARG A 207 -1.42 -19.69 -22.20
N PHE A 208 -1.92 -20.89 -21.93
CA PHE A 208 -2.89 -21.13 -20.87
C PHE A 208 -2.36 -20.73 -19.49
N ILE A 209 -1.08 -21.03 -19.19
CA ILE A 209 -0.43 -20.65 -17.93
C ILE A 209 -0.29 -19.12 -17.80
N ILE A 210 0.12 -18.44 -18.88
CA ILE A 210 0.24 -16.97 -18.87
C ILE A 210 -1.12 -16.33 -18.65
N GLU A 211 -2.15 -16.74 -19.40
CA GLU A 211 -3.52 -16.22 -19.25
C GLU A 211 -4.07 -16.49 -17.84
N ALA A 212 -3.86 -17.71 -17.32
CA ALA A 212 -4.24 -18.06 -15.95
C ALA A 212 -3.58 -17.17 -14.91
N SER A 213 -2.33 -16.71 -15.13
CA SER A 213 -1.63 -15.81 -14.21
C SER A 213 -2.12 -14.35 -14.27
N LEU A 214 -2.57 -13.89 -15.44
CA LEU A 214 -2.97 -12.50 -15.67
C LEU A 214 -4.37 -12.19 -15.14
N GLU A 215 -5.29 -13.14 -15.23
CA GLU A 215 -6.69 -12.96 -14.81
C GLU A 215 -6.89 -13.03 -13.29
N ARG A 216 -5.84 -13.34 -12.53
CA ARG A 216 -5.95 -13.46 -11.07
C ARG A 216 -6.16 -12.10 -10.44
N LYS A 217 -7.42 -11.76 -10.21
CA LYS A 217 -7.81 -10.58 -9.43
C LYS A 217 -7.44 -10.81 -7.97
N TYR A 218 -6.58 -9.94 -7.45
CA TYR A 218 -6.25 -9.92 -6.03
C TYR A 218 -7.44 -9.35 -5.25
N SER A 219 -7.81 -10.00 -4.15
CA SER A 219 -8.94 -9.59 -3.31
C SER A 219 -8.43 -9.22 -1.92
N TYR A 220 -8.68 -7.98 -1.50
CA TYR A 220 -8.42 -7.47 -0.14
C TYR A 220 -9.47 -7.98 0.85
N ALA A 221 -9.65 -9.30 0.92
CA ALA A 221 -10.66 -9.95 1.74
C ALA A 221 -10.05 -10.72 2.91
N THR A 222 -10.80 -10.76 4.01
CA THR A 222 -10.53 -11.68 5.11
C THR A 222 -10.74 -13.12 4.64
N ARG A 223 -9.88 -14.02 5.10
CA ARG A 223 -9.94 -15.45 4.75
C ARG A 223 -10.50 -16.25 5.89
N THR A 224 -11.28 -17.26 5.54
CA THR A 224 -11.80 -18.25 6.49
C THR A 224 -10.65 -19.15 6.98
N ASN A 225 -10.83 -19.72 8.18
CA ASN A 225 -9.84 -20.68 8.70
C ASN A 225 -9.63 -21.87 7.77
N ARG A 226 -10.65 -22.27 7.00
CA ARG A 226 -10.55 -23.35 6.01
C ARG A 226 -9.60 -22.96 4.88
N GLU A 227 -9.80 -21.80 4.26
CA GLU A 227 -8.92 -21.31 3.19
C GLU A 227 -7.46 -21.18 3.67
N LEU A 228 -7.26 -20.72 4.92
CA LEU A 228 -5.92 -20.64 5.52
C LEU A 228 -5.30 -22.03 5.73
N LEU A 229 -6.08 -23.01 6.20
CA LEU A 229 -5.61 -24.39 6.36
C LEU A 229 -5.29 -25.07 5.02
N ASP A 230 -6.01 -24.73 3.95
CA ASP A 230 -5.75 -25.27 2.62
C ASP A 230 -4.34 -24.88 2.10
N LEU A 231 -3.80 -23.74 2.53
CA LEU A 231 -2.42 -23.32 2.23
C LEU A 231 -1.38 -24.27 2.86
N ILE A 232 -1.58 -24.69 4.11
CA ILE A 232 -0.68 -25.65 4.79
C ILE A 232 -0.87 -27.06 4.23
N ASN A 233 -2.11 -27.45 3.98
CA ASN A 233 -2.46 -28.82 3.59
C ASN A 233 -2.15 -29.14 2.12
N LYS A 234 -1.66 -28.17 1.34
CA LYS A 234 -1.45 -28.26 -0.12
C LYS A 234 -2.74 -28.51 -0.90
N GLU A 235 -3.86 -28.01 -0.37
CA GLU A 235 -5.18 -28.17 -0.98
C GLU A 235 -5.66 -26.87 -1.66
N SER A 236 -4.80 -25.85 -1.69
CA SER A 236 -5.07 -24.60 -2.40
C SER A 236 -5.18 -24.80 -3.91
N SER A 237 -5.95 -23.92 -4.55
CA SER A 237 -6.22 -23.94 -5.99
C SER A 237 -4.94 -23.86 -6.82
N GLU A 238 -3.95 -23.09 -6.36
CA GLU A 238 -2.64 -22.97 -6.98
C GLU A 238 -1.92 -24.30 -7.05
N ILE A 239 -1.90 -25.04 -5.94
CA ILE A 239 -1.20 -26.32 -5.86
C ILE A 239 -1.92 -27.37 -6.70
N LYS A 240 -3.27 -27.36 -6.70
CA LYS A 240 -4.07 -28.23 -7.58
C LYS A 240 -3.76 -27.98 -9.05
N PHE A 241 -3.69 -26.72 -9.47
CA PHE A 241 -3.34 -26.34 -10.84
C PHE A 241 -1.92 -26.78 -11.22
N LEU A 242 -0.92 -26.52 -10.37
CA LEU A 242 0.46 -26.92 -10.65
C LEU A 242 0.62 -28.45 -10.65
N THR A 243 -0.10 -29.16 -9.79
CA THR A 243 -0.10 -30.63 -9.78
C THR A 243 -0.71 -31.17 -11.08
N PHE A 244 -1.84 -30.62 -11.51
CA PHE A 244 -2.46 -30.97 -12.78
C PHE A 244 -1.52 -30.70 -13.97
N LEU A 245 -0.86 -29.54 -14.01
CA LEU A 245 0.14 -29.20 -15.02
C LEU A 245 1.28 -30.23 -15.07
N LYS A 246 1.79 -30.65 -13.90
CA LYS A 246 2.84 -31.66 -13.80
C LYS A 246 2.40 -33.01 -14.32
N GLU A 247 1.21 -33.47 -13.93
CA GLU A 247 0.65 -34.74 -14.36
C GLU A 247 0.44 -34.74 -15.88
N GLU A 248 -0.15 -33.67 -16.42
CA GLU A 248 -0.46 -33.56 -17.83
C GLU A 248 0.80 -33.56 -18.71
N LEU A 249 1.88 -32.93 -18.30
CA LEU A 249 3.08 -32.81 -19.14
C LEU A 249 4.20 -33.79 -18.79
N ASP A 250 3.97 -34.77 -17.92
CA ASP A 250 5.01 -35.68 -17.45
C ASP A 250 5.56 -36.61 -18.55
N ASP A 251 4.74 -36.91 -19.56
CA ASP A 251 5.09 -37.81 -20.65
C ASP A 251 6.11 -37.23 -21.65
N ILE A 252 6.43 -35.93 -21.55
CA ILE A 252 7.41 -35.25 -22.40
C ILE A 252 8.82 -35.37 -21.78
N PRO A 253 9.79 -36.09 -22.36
CA PRO A 253 11.14 -36.17 -21.79
C PRO A 253 11.85 -34.81 -21.78
N ASN A 254 12.80 -34.60 -20.85
CA ASN A 254 13.57 -33.34 -20.76
C ASN A 254 14.26 -32.95 -22.07
N LEU A 255 14.72 -33.94 -22.86
CA LEU A 255 15.33 -33.72 -24.19
C LEU A 255 14.39 -33.01 -25.18
N HIS A 256 13.07 -33.15 -25.00
CA HIS A 256 12.04 -32.57 -25.86
C HIS A 256 11.22 -31.48 -25.16
N ALA A 257 11.58 -31.16 -23.92
CA ALA A 257 10.90 -30.14 -23.14
C ALA A 257 11.43 -28.75 -23.50
N HIS A 258 10.54 -27.78 -23.63
CA HIS A 258 10.89 -26.37 -23.66
C HIS A 258 11.53 -25.98 -22.31
N GLU A 259 12.35 -24.92 -22.34
CA GLU A 259 13.11 -24.48 -21.17
C GLU A 259 12.21 -24.23 -19.95
N TRP A 260 11.04 -23.61 -20.14
CA TRP A 260 10.08 -23.36 -19.08
C TRP A 260 9.58 -24.64 -18.39
N LEU A 261 9.42 -25.75 -19.14
CA LEU A 261 8.91 -27.01 -18.60
C LEU A 261 9.97 -27.72 -17.76
N VAL A 262 11.23 -27.72 -18.21
CA VAL A 262 12.37 -28.21 -17.42
C VAL A 262 12.48 -27.44 -16.11
N LYS A 263 12.41 -26.12 -16.21
CA LYS A 263 12.42 -25.17 -15.08
C LYS A 263 11.27 -25.37 -14.11
N PHE A 264 10.07 -25.57 -14.64
CA PHE A 264 8.89 -25.89 -13.84
C PHE A 264 9.08 -27.20 -13.08
N ARG A 265 9.63 -28.24 -13.71
CA ARG A 265 9.89 -29.53 -13.06
C ARG A 265 10.88 -29.41 -11.92
N SER A 266 11.96 -28.64 -12.10
CA SER A 266 12.92 -28.36 -11.02
C SER A 266 12.22 -27.71 -9.82
N PHE A 267 11.36 -26.72 -10.06
CA PHE A 267 10.59 -26.09 -8.98
C PHE A 267 9.52 -27.00 -8.37
N PHE A 268 8.76 -27.74 -9.19
CA PHE A 268 7.74 -28.67 -8.71
C PHE A 268 8.35 -29.81 -7.88
N SER A 269 9.59 -30.21 -8.20
CA SER A 269 10.31 -31.18 -7.37
C SER A 269 10.50 -30.67 -5.95
N LEU A 270 10.79 -29.37 -5.74
CA LEU A 270 10.82 -28.76 -4.40
C LEU A 270 9.46 -28.82 -3.72
N LEU A 271 8.39 -28.49 -4.46
CA LEU A 271 7.02 -28.56 -3.97
C LEU A 271 6.64 -29.95 -3.46
N SER A 272 7.11 -31.01 -4.14
CA SER A 272 6.83 -32.38 -3.73
C SER A 272 7.48 -32.80 -2.40
N LEU A 273 8.57 -32.14 -1.99
CA LEU A 273 9.37 -32.51 -0.81
C LEU A 273 8.79 -32.07 0.53
N SER A 274 7.82 -31.15 0.54
CA SER A 274 7.27 -30.61 1.79
C SER A 274 6.19 -31.53 2.39
N HIS A 275 6.54 -32.42 3.32
CA HIS A 275 5.56 -33.25 4.04
C HIS A 275 5.14 -32.68 5.42
N LYS A 276 3.95 -33.10 5.87
CA LYS A 276 3.09 -32.53 6.92
C LYS A 276 3.67 -32.46 8.37
N SER A 277 4.95 -32.75 8.64
CA SER A 277 5.48 -32.63 10.02
C SER A 277 6.90 -32.04 10.09
N SER A 278 7.09 -31.12 11.04
CA SER A 278 8.35 -30.40 11.28
C SER A 278 9.48 -31.31 11.80
N LEU A 279 9.15 -32.45 12.41
CA LEU A 279 10.11 -33.47 12.87
C LEU A 279 10.60 -34.37 11.72
N ILE A 280 9.72 -34.74 10.79
CA ILE A 280 10.08 -35.53 9.60
C ILE A 280 10.96 -34.69 8.66
N HIS A 281 10.76 -33.38 8.63
CA HIS A 281 11.52 -32.42 7.82
C HIS A 281 13.03 -32.45 8.07
N LYS A 282 13.51 -32.42 9.33
CA LYS A 282 14.96 -32.41 9.64
C LYS A 282 15.64 -33.73 9.28
N ILE A 283 14.92 -34.84 9.41
CA ILE A 283 15.40 -36.18 9.05
C ILE A 283 15.49 -36.31 7.52
N GLN A 284 14.45 -35.89 6.80
CA GLN A 284 14.43 -35.90 5.33
C GLN A 284 15.44 -34.92 4.71
N GLN A 285 15.67 -33.77 5.34
CA GLN A 285 16.70 -32.81 4.89
C GLN A 285 18.09 -33.44 4.88
N SER A 286 18.46 -34.13 5.95
CA SER A 286 19.77 -34.81 6.01
C SER A 286 19.85 -36.03 5.08
N GLU A 287 18.77 -36.83 4.97
CA GLU A 287 18.70 -37.95 4.03
C GLU A 287 18.79 -37.48 2.57
N MET A 288 18.12 -36.38 2.22
CA MET A 288 18.08 -35.87 0.86
C MET A 288 19.39 -35.20 0.45
N LEU A 289 20.02 -34.43 1.35
CA LEU A 289 21.38 -33.91 1.12
C LEU A 289 22.38 -35.05 0.92
N LEU A 290 22.24 -36.16 1.66
CA LEU A 290 23.03 -37.38 1.44
C LEU A 290 22.75 -38.02 0.09
N ARG A 291 21.47 -38.21 -0.29
CA ARG A 291 21.10 -38.73 -1.63
C ARG A 291 21.59 -37.84 -2.76
N MET A 292 21.61 -36.52 -2.60
CA MET A 292 22.13 -35.59 -3.60
C MET A 292 23.66 -35.68 -3.73
N ARG A 293 24.39 -35.80 -2.62
CA ARG A 293 25.84 -36.08 -2.68
C ARG A 293 26.13 -37.40 -3.40
N VAL A 294 25.32 -38.43 -3.16
CA VAL A 294 25.47 -39.75 -3.82
C VAL A 294 25.07 -39.70 -5.29
N SER A 295 23.98 -39.02 -5.65
CA SER A 295 23.51 -38.90 -7.04
C SER A 295 24.39 -37.97 -7.87
N SER A 296 25.02 -36.94 -7.29
CA SER A 296 26.03 -36.13 -8.00
C SER A 296 27.26 -36.93 -8.48
N VAL A 297 27.45 -38.15 -7.93
CA VAL A 297 28.51 -39.10 -8.32
C VAL A 297 28.03 -40.10 -9.39
N ILE A 298 26.72 -40.18 -9.65
CA ILE A 298 26.10 -41.12 -10.60
C ILE A 298 25.49 -40.29 -11.74
N ASN A 299 25.92 -40.51 -12.99
CA ASN A 299 25.39 -39.78 -14.16
C ASN A 299 23.87 -40.01 -14.33
N SER A 300 23.06 -39.14 -13.74
CA SER A 300 21.66 -38.92 -14.10
C SER A 300 21.56 -37.61 -14.88
N ASP A 301 20.83 -37.61 -16.00
CA ASP A 301 20.61 -36.45 -16.88
C ASP A 301 19.86 -35.28 -16.21
N ASP A 302 19.41 -35.42 -14.96
CA ASP A 302 18.81 -34.35 -14.16
C ASP A 302 19.88 -33.58 -13.37
N GLN A 303 19.93 -32.26 -13.55
CA GLN A 303 20.70 -31.37 -12.69
C GLN A 303 20.15 -31.47 -11.25
N PRO A 304 20.92 -31.99 -10.28
CA PRO A 304 20.44 -32.08 -8.91
C PRO A 304 20.26 -30.68 -8.31
N LEU A 305 19.20 -30.50 -7.51
CA LEU A 305 19.00 -29.28 -6.73
C LEU A 305 20.22 -28.99 -5.85
N THR A 306 20.54 -27.70 -5.67
CA THR A 306 21.65 -27.31 -4.80
C THR A 306 21.22 -27.25 -3.33
N GLU A 307 22.18 -27.38 -2.41
CA GLU A 307 21.94 -27.25 -0.96
C GLU A 307 21.34 -25.88 -0.59
N ILE A 308 21.74 -24.83 -1.31
CA ILE A 308 21.21 -23.47 -1.12
C ILE A 308 19.74 -23.39 -1.54
N GLN A 309 19.37 -23.96 -2.69
CA GLN A 309 17.99 -24.00 -3.17
C GLN A 309 17.06 -24.75 -2.19
N LEU A 310 17.50 -25.91 -1.68
CA LEU A 310 16.73 -26.65 -0.68
C LEU A 310 16.57 -25.89 0.63
N THR A 311 17.65 -25.27 1.13
CA THR A 311 17.62 -24.53 2.39
C THR A 311 16.68 -23.32 2.30
N SER A 312 16.76 -22.52 1.23
CA SER A 312 15.82 -21.41 1.01
C SER A 312 14.39 -21.87 0.83
N TRP A 313 14.16 -23.00 0.13
CA TRP A 313 12.82 -23.59 0.01
C TRP A 313 12.21 -23.97 1.36
N TRP A 314 13.00 -24.61 2.23
CA TRP A 314 12.53 -25.01 3.55
C TRP A 314 12.30 -23.82 4.47
N SER A 315 13.20 -22.84 4.46
CA SER A 315 13.00 -21.59 5.21
C SER A 315 11.75 -20.84 4.73
N TRP A 316 11.49 -20.84 3.43
CA TRP A 316 10.26 -20.28 2.88
C TRP A 316 9.01 -20.99 3.44
N LEU A 317 8.98 -22.32 3.39
CA LEU A 317 7.85 -23.12 3.87
C LEU A 317 7.60 -22.94 5.37
N GLU A 318 8.67 -22.93 6.18
CA GLU A 318 8.59 -22.72 7.62
C GLU A 318 8.00 -21.35 7.95
N ASN A 319 8.45 -20.31 7.25
CA ASN A 319 7.93 -18.96 7.40
C ASN A 319 6.47 -18.85 6.94
N LEU A 320 6.10 -19.48 5.82
CA LEU A 320 4.70 -19.50 5.36
C LEU A 320 3.80 -20.19 6.39
N ASN A 321 4.17 -21.38 6.85
CA ASN A 321 3.42 -22.12 7.87
C ASN A 321 3.30 -21.34 9.19
N SER A 322 4.37 -20.64 9.59
CA SER A 322 4.35 -19.78 10.77
C SER A 322 3.38 -18.61 10.60
N ALA A 323 3.37 -17.97 9.42
CA ALA A 323 2.42 -16.90 9.10
C ALA A 323 0.97 -17.41 9.07
N VAL A 324 0.72 -18.61 8.54
CA VAL A 324 -0.63 -19.23 8.60
C VAL A 324 -1.03 -19.52 10.04
N ASN A 325 -0.14 -20.08 10.87
CA ASN A 325 -0.43 -20.35 12.28
C ASN A 325 -0.75 -19.08 13.06
N GLU A 326 -0.04 -17.98 12.80
CA GLU A 326 -0.38 -16.69 13.37
C GLU A 326 -1.74 -16.19 12.87
N ALA A 327 -2.04 -16.33 11.58
CA ALA A 327 -3.33 -15.95 11.02
C ALA A 327 -4.49 -16.81 11.58
N LEU A 328 -4.27 -18.07 11.91
CA LEU A 328 -5.28 -18.93 12.53
C LEU A 328 -5.52 -18.61 14.01
N ASN A 329 -4.57 -17.92 14.67
CA ASN A 329 -4.73 -17.52 16.04
C ASN A 329 -5.63 -16.27 16.15
N ASN A 330 -6.78 -16.43 16.80
CA ASN A 330 -7.74 -15.35 17.02
C ASN A 330 -7.28 -14.31 18.06
N GLU A 331 -6.30 -14.64 18.89
CA GLU A 331 -5.71 -13.70 19.86
C GLU A 331 -4.85 -12.63 19.18
N TYR A 332 -4.26 -12.95 18.02
CA TYR A 332 -3.46 -12.01 17.26
C TYR A 332 -4.35 -11.02 16.51
N THR A 333 -4.30 -9.78 16.96
CA THR A 333 -5.00 -8.66 16.32
C THR A 333 -4.43 -8.35 14.93
N GLY A 334 -5.23 -7.70 14.07
CA GLY A 334 -4.80 -7.37 12.71
C GLY A 334 -3.48 -6.60 12.62
N HIS A 335 -3.23 -5.67 13.56
CA HIS A 335 -1.96 -4.96 13.68
C HIS A 335 -0.75 -5.90 13.88
N TYR A 336 -0.91 -6.96 14.66
CA TYR A 336 0.17 -7.93 14.91
C TYR A 336 0.57 -8.68 13.63
N LEU A 337 -0.41 -9.02 12.78
CA LEU A 337 -0.16 -9.76 11.54
C LEU A 337 0.60 -8.96 10.49
N ILE A 338 0.55 -7.62 10.56
CA ILE A 338 1.26 -6.72 9.64
C ILE A 338 2.48 -6.05 10.26
N ARG A 339 2.88 -6.46 11.48
CA ARG A 339 4.05 -5.92 12.17
C ARG A 339 5.28 -5.97 11.26
N GLY A 340 6.09 -4.92 11.23
CA GLY A 340 7.34 -4.90 10.47
C GLY A 340 7.23 -5.09 8.95
N LEU A 341 6.03 -5.09 8.36
CA LEU A 341 5.86 -5.13 6.89
C LEU A 341 6.16 -3.77 6.26
N TYR A 342 5.67 -2.69 6.87
CA TYR A 342 5.68 -1.35 6.28
C TYR A 342 6.82 -0.45 6.76
N PHE A 343 7.44 -0.75 7.91
CA PHE A 343 8.55 0.04 8.48
C PHE A 343 9.87 -0.76 8.51
N ASN A 344 10.96 -0.09 8.13
CA ASN A 344 12.31 -0.70 8.03
C ASN A 344 12.94 -1.08 9.37
N ASN A 345 12.45 -0.58 10.50
CA ASN A 345 12.85 -1.08 11.81
C ASN A 345 12.12 -2.41 12.05
N LYS A 346 12.63 -3.48 11.43
CA LYS A 346 12.29 -4.85 11.78
C LYS A 346 12.52 -4.97 13.28
N ASP A 347 11.45 -5.16 14.06
CA ASP A 347 11.59 -5.52 15.47
C ASP A 347 12.38 -6.83 15.50
N GLN A 348 13.67 -6.73 15.84
CA GLN A 348 14.58 -7.86 15.81
C GLN A 348 14.15 -8.97 16.76
N ASN A 349 13.33 -8.63 17.77
CA ASN A 349 12.87 -9.58 18.78
C ASN A 349 11.60 -10.33 18.35
N ASN A 350 10.83 -9.83 17.39
CA ASN A 350 9.60 -10.48 16.90
C ASN A 350 9.39 -10.23 15.39
N PRO A 351 10.22 -10.82 14.53
CA PRO A 351 10.11 -10.65 13.08
C PRO A 351 8.77 -11.17 12.56
N ASN A 352 8.30 -10.59 11.46
CA ASN A 352 7.10 -11.06 10.79
C ASN A 352 7.44 -12.25 9.88
N PRO A 353 6.86 -13.45 10.12
CA PRO A 353 7.14 -14.62 9.31
C PRO A 353 6.71 -14.43 7.85
N LEU A 354 5.67 -13.64 7.58
CA LEU A 354 5.24 -13.35 6.21
C LEU A 354 6.29 -12.53 5.43
N ALA A 355 6.94 -11.56 6.08
CA ALA A 355 8.04 -10.81 5.46
C ALA A 355 9.20 -11.74 5.09
N ALA A 356 9.58 -12.61 6.03
CA ALA A 356 10.64 -13.59 5.83
C ALA A 356 10.28 -14.60 4.72
N ALA A 357 9.02 -15.00 4.60
CA ALA A 357 8.54 -15.82 3.50
C ALA A 357 8.76 -15.12 2.15
N PHE A 358 8.36 -13.86 1.99
CA PHE A 358 8.63 -13.15 0.73
C PHE A 358 10.13 -12.99 0.42
N ASP A 359 10.96 -12.76 1.43
CA ASP A 359 12.42 -12.63 1.28
C ASP A 359 13.04 -13.96 0.80
N GLU A 360 12.69 -15.09 1.42
CA GLU A 360 13.20 -16.42 1.02
C GLU A 360 12.69 -16.85 -0.36
N LEU A 361 11.45 -16.49 -0.71
CA LEU A 361 10.91 -16.77 -2.04
C LEU A 361 11.66 -16.02 -3.14
N GLY A 362 11.99 -14.74 -2.88
CA GLY A 362 12.80 -13.93 -3.77
C GLY A 362 14.20 -14.52 -3.98
N LYS A 363 14.85 -14.98 -2.91
CA LYS A 363 16.14 -15.70 -3.01
C LYS A 363 16.02 -16.96 -3.85
N LEU A 364 14.99 -17.77 -3.61
CA LEU A 364 14.76 -19.01 -4.35
C LEU A 364 14.53 -18.75 -5.84
N LYS A 365 13.77 -17.71 -6.19
CA LYS A 365 13.57 -17.28 -7.58
C LYS A 365 14.90 -16.94 -8.27
N ILE A 366 15.78 -16.21 -7.59
CA ILE A 366 17.12 -15.88 -8.10
C ILE A 366 17.96 -17.15 -8.28
N TYR A 367 17.97 -18.05 -7.29
CA TYR A 367 18.78 -19.28 -7.33
C TYR A 367 18.32 -20.32 -8.36
N LEU A 368 17.03 -20.37 -8.69
CA LEU A 368 16.50 -21.31 -9.67
C LEU A 368 16.52 -20.76 -11.10
N TYR A 369 16.43 -19.43 -11.27
CA TYR A 369 16.11 -18.85 -12.58
C TYR A 369 16.98 -17.69 -13.05
N SER A 370 18.00 -17.24 -12.29
CA SER A 370 19.05 -16.29 -12.72
C SER A 370 18.65 -15.31 -13.84
N ASP A 371 18.06 -14.15 -13.50
CA ASP A 371 17.63 -13.06 -14.41
C ASP A 371 16.89 -13.49 -15.71
N ASN A 372 16.33 -14.70 -15.76
CA ASN A 372 15.75 -15.21 -16.98
C ASN A 372 14.36 -14.62 -17.21
N THR A 373 14.15 -14.12 -18.42
CA THR A 373 12.98 -13.34 -18.85
C THR A 373 11.82 -14.20 -19.38
N ASP A 374 11.85 -15.53 -19.23
CA ASP A 374 10.77 -16.40 -19.72
C ASP A 374 9.43 -16.04 -19.05
N PRO A 375 8.43 -15.54 -19.82
CA PRO A 375 7.15 -15.10 -19.27
C PRO A 375 6.33 -16.22 -18.64
N THR A 376 6.48 -17.47 -19.10
CA THR A 376 5.77 -18.62 -18.53
C THR A 376 6.37 -19.00 -17.18
N VAL A 377 7.68 -18.95 -17.03
CA VAL A 377 8.33 -19.19 -15.73
C VAL A 377 7.90 -18.12 -14.73
N ASP A 378 7.81 -16.85 -15.14
CA ASP A 378 7.29 -15.78 -14.27
C ASP A 378 5.80 -15.96 -13.95
N ALA A 379 4.98 -16.42 -14.90
CA ALA A 379 3.57 -16.73 -14.69
C ALA A 379 3.38 -17.87 -13.66
N ILE A 380 4.17 -18.95 -13.76
CA ILE A 380 4.19 -20.06 -12.79
C ILE A 380 4.55 -19.53 -11.40
N TRP A 381 5.56 -18.66 -11.31
CA TRP A 381 5.93 -18.01 -10.06
C TRP A 381 4.81 -17.18 -9.48
N LYS A 382 4.18 -16.31 -10.28
CA LYS A 382 3.04 -15.49 -9.82
C LYS A 382 1.89 -16.33 -9.30
N ILE A 383 1.59 -17.44 -9.96
CA ILE A 383 0.57 -18.39 -9.49
C ILE A 383 0.97 -18.94 -8.13
N TYR A 384 2.25 -19.28 -7.93
CA TYR A 384 2.71 -19.84 -6.66
C TYR A 384 2.83 -18.81 -5.52
N GLU A 385 3.43 -17.65 -5.82
CA GLU A 385 3.60 -16.51 -4.92
C GLU A 385 2.25 -16.05 -4.34
N SER A 386 1.14 -16.30 -5.06
CA SER A 386 -0.19 -15.91 -4.60
C SER A 386 -0.54 -16.49 -3.23
N GLN A 387 0.04 -17.61 -2.80
CA GLN A 387 -0.18 -18.16 -1.46
C GLN A 387 0.28 -17.18 -0.36
N ALA A 388 1.44 -16.55 -0.55
CA ALA A 388 1.92 -15.51 0.36
C ALA A 388 1.08 -14.23 0.24
N TYR A 389 0.62 -13.89 -0.97
CA TYR A 389 -0.29 -12.76 -1.16
C TYR A 389 -1.66 -12.97 -0.52
N ILE A 390 -2.22 -14.17 -0.53
CA ILE A 390 -3.49 -14.49 0.16
C ILE A 390 -3.36 -14.20 1.66
N LEU A 391 -2.21 -14.55 2.27
CA LEU A 391 -1.92 -14.23 3.67
C LEU A 391 -1.74 -12.74 3.90
N LEU A 392 -1.05 -12.05 2.98
CA LEU A 392 -0.88 -10.60 3.04
C LEU A 392 -2.21 -9.88 2.96
N ASP A 393 -3.06 -10.23 2.00
CA ASP A 393 -4.37 -9.62 1.80
C ASP A 393 -5.27 -9.87 3.03
N ASN A 394 -5.24 -11.09 3.60
CA ASN A 394 -5.93 -11.40 4.86
C ASN A 394 -5.42 -10.57 6.04
N ALA A 395 -4.10 -10.43 6.19
CA ALA A 395 -3.48 -9.64 7.26
C ALA A 395 -3.86 -8.16 7.14
N ILE A 396 -3.85 -7.61 5.93
CA ILE A 396 -4.26 -6.22 5.63
C ILE A 396 -5.74 -6.03 5.94
N ALA A 397 -6.61 -6.93 5.50
CA ALA A 397 -8.05 -6.83 5.76
C ALA A 397 -8.35 -6.88 7.27
N ARG A 398 -7.71 -7.80 8.02
CA ARG A 398 -7.83 -7.86 9.49
C ARG A 398 -7.27 -6.63 10.18
N ALA A 399 -6.17 -6.06 9.67
CA ALA A 399 -5.62 -4.81 10.18
C ALA A 399 -6.58 -3.64 9.96
N GLY A 400 -7.23 -3.58 8.79
CA GLY A 400 -8.29 -2.61 8.49
C GLY A 400 -9.46 -2.67 9.46
N SER A 401 -10.04 -3.86 9.69
CA SER A 401 -11.12 -4.06 10.67
C SER A 401 -10.68 -3.72 12.10
N TRP A 402 -9.46 -4.10 12.49
CA TRP A 402 -8.90 -3.71 13.79
C TRP A 402 -8.76 -2.19 13.94
N LEU A 403 -8.33 -1.52 12.87
CA LEU A 403 -8.16 -0.08 12.85
C LEU A 403 -9.50 0.66 12.94
N ASN A 404 -10.54 0.19 12.24
CA ASN A 404 -11.92 0.66 12.39
C ASN A 404 -12.41 0.54 13.85
N LYS A 405 -12.14 -0.60 14.50
CA LYS A 405 -12.48 -0.79 15.92
C LYS A 405 -11.74 0.21 16.81
N LYS A 406 -10.45 0.43 16.58
CA LYS A 406 -9.66 1.41 17.36
C LYS A 406 -10.10 2.84 17.13
N TRP A 407 -10.47 3.21 15.91
CA TRP A 407 -11.07 4.51 15.60
C TRP A 407 -12.35 4.75 16.41
N SER A 408 -13.26 3.78 16.43
CA SER A 408 -14.49 3.85 17.21
C SER A 408 -14.20 3.97 18.72
N GLU A 409 -13.30 3.15 19.26
CA GLU A 409 -12.98 3.10 20.69
C GLU A 409 -12.24 4.36 21.20
N THR A 410 -11.32 4.90 20.40
CA THR A 410 -10.38 5.94 20.86
C THR A 410 -10.74 7.36 20.42
N VAL A 411 -11.59 7.51 19.39
CA VAL A 411 -11.99 8.81 18.86
C VAL A 411 -13.50 9.01 18.96
N LEU A 412 -14.30 8.14 18.33
CA LEU A 412 -15.75 8.36 18.25
C LEU A 412 -16.47 8.21 19.60
N PHE A 413 -16.14 7.17 20.37
CA PHE A 413 -16.78 6.89 21.65
C PHE A 413 -16.50 7.96 22.72
N PRO A 414 -15.23 8.36 22.98
CA PRO A 414 -14.93 9.45 23.92
C PRO A 414 -15.59 10.77 23.50
N LEU A 415 -15.56 11.09 22.20
CA LEU A 415 -16.17 12.31 21.67
C LEU A 415 -17.69 12.34 21.89
N ARG A 416 -18.37 11.20 21.73
CA ARG A 416 -19.81 11.11 21.97
C ARG A 416 -20.17 11.36 23.44
N ASN A 417 -19.37 10.85 24.37
CA ASN A 417 -19.59 11.05 25.80
C ASN A 417 -19.34 12.51 26.23
N ASP A 418 -18.44 13.21 25.54
CA ASP A 418 -18.09 14.60 25.80
C ASP A 418 -19.06 15.61 25.16
N MET A 419 -19.78 15.23 24.09
CA MET A 419 -20.72 16.10 23.38
C MET A 419 -21.82 16.67 24.28
N ASP A 420 -22.31 15.90 25.24
CA ASP A 420 -23.41 16.33 26.12
C ASP A 420 -22.94 17.27 27.25
N ASN A 421 -21.62 17.37 27.47
CA ASN A 421 -21.05 17.97 28.69
C ASN A 421 -20.16 19.20 28.43
N LEU A 422 -19.86 19.54 27.18
CA LEU A 422 -18.86 20.56 26.84
C LEU A 422 -19.38 21.63 25.88
N GLU A 423 -18.89 22.85 26.05
CA GLU A 423 -19.04 23.92 25.06
C GLU A 423 -18.29 23.59 23.76
N HIS A 424 -18.79 24.11 22.63
CA HIS A 424 -18.36 23.74 21.27
C HIS A 424 -16.84 23.87 21.02
N LEU A 425 -16.19 24.92 21.53
CA LEU A 425 -14.74 25.12 21.37
C LEU A 425 -13.92 24.08 22.15
N SER A 426 -14.32 23.78 23.39
CA SER A 426 -13.69 22.77 24.23
C SER A 426 -13.86 21.36 23.65
N LEU A 427 -14.98 21.10 22.98
CA LEU A 427 -15.23 19.86 22.26
C LEU A 427 -14.28 19.69 21.06
N GLN A 428 -14.04 20.75 20.28
CA GLN A 428 -13.10 20.71 19.15
C GLN A 428 -11.66 20.42 19.61
N ASP A 429 -11.20 21.06 20.68
CA ASP A 429 -9.85 20.84 21.22
C ASP A 429 -9.66 19.38 21.70
N LYS A 430 -10.67 18.81 22.35
CA LYS A 430 -10.67 17.39 22.75
C LYS A 430 -10.72 16.44 21.55
N ALA A 431 -11.58 16.71 20.57
CA ALA A 431 -11.68 15.91 19.35
C ALA A 431 -10.35 15.86 18.60
N TYR A 432 -9.66 17.00 18.48
CA TYR A 432 -8.33 17.08 17.89
C TYR A 432 -7.31 16.26 18.69
N THR A 433 -7.38 16.32 20.03
CA THR A 433 -6.52 15.51 20.90
C THR A 433 -6.74 14.00 20.70
N TYR A 434 -7.99 13.55 20.61
CA TYR A 434 -8.31 12.16 20.30
C TYR A 434 -7.79 11.74 18.93
N LEU A 435 -7.95 12.59 17.91
CA LEU A 435 -7.42 12.37 16.57
C LEU A 435 -5.89 12.23 16.58
N MET A 436 -5.16 13.13 17.23
CA MET A 436 -3.70 13.07 17.31
C MET A 436 -3.21 11.83 18.07
N ASN A 437 -3.87 11.47 19.17
CA ASN A 437 -3.54 10.25 19.91
C ASN A 437 -3.77 8.99 19.06
N PHE A 438 -4.81 8.98 18.24
CA PHE A 438 -5.06 7.90 17.29
C PHE A 438 -3.96 7.80 16.23
N LEU A 439 -3.56 8.94 15.64
CA LEU A 439 -2.48 9.01 14.64
C LEU A 439 -1.11 8.62 15.21
N HIS A 440 -0.81 8.99 16.45
CA HIS A 440 0.45 8.64 17.13
C HIS A 440 0.47 7.25 17.77
N GLY A 441 -0.70 6.64 17.94
CA GLY A 441 -0.85 5.30 18.51
C GLY A 441 -1.26 4.29 17.44
N PRO A 442 -2.53 3.86 17.38
CA PRO A 442 -2.99 2.80 16.48
C PRO A 442 -2.65 2.98 14.99
N ALA A 443 -2.62 4.21 14.48
CA ALA A 443 -2.43 4.47 13.05
C ALA A 443 -0.99 4.78 12.65
N LYS A 444 -0.09 4.94 13.63
CA LYS A 444 1.28 5.44 13.43
C LYS A 444 2.06 4.63 12.40
N ASP A 445 1.94 3.31 12.48
CA ASP A 445 2.75 2.40 11.66
C ASP A 445 2.06 1.98 10.34
N LEU A 446 0.95 2.64 9.98
CA LEU A 446 0.14 2.33 8.80
C LEU A 446 0.11 3.44 7.76
N PHE A 447 0.32 4.68 8.20
CA PHE A 447 0.24 5.86 7.36
C PHE A 447 1.47 6.73 7.51
N PHE A 448 1.80 7.42 6.42
CA PHE A 448 2.77 8.50 6.40
C PHE A 448 2.09 9.78 5.90
N LEU A 449 2.29 10.88 6.62
CA LEU A 449 1.81 12.19 6.19
C LEU A 449 2.92 12.90 5.41
N SER A 450 2.67 13.15 4.14
CA SER A 450 3.55 13.91 3.26
C SER A 450 3.08 15.36 3.11
N GLU A 451 3.85 16.20 2.41
CA GLU A 451 3.39 17.54 1.99
C GLU A 451 2.12 17.48 1.10
N THR A 452 1.90 16.36 0.42
CA THR A 452 0.72 16.12 -0.42
C THR A 452 -0.46 15.49 0.31
N GLY A 453 -0.31 15.21 1.62
CA GLY A 453 -1.35 14.62 2.47
C GLY A 453 -1.03 13.20 2.96
N LEU A 454 -2.04 12.58 3.57
CA LEU A 454 -1.99 11.23 4.13
C LEU A 454 -1.86 10.17 3.03
N THR A 455 -0.86 9.31 3.17
CA THR A 455 -0.61 8.18 2.26
C THR A 455 -0.48 6.88 3.03
N SER A 456 -1.12 5.82 2.53
CA SER A 456 -0.93 4.46 3.06
C SER A 456 0.43 3.93 2.66
N LEU A 457 1.09 3.25 3.60
CA LEU A 457 2.32 2.53 3.30
C LEU A 457 2.04 1.32 2.42
N GLU A 458 3.05 0.94 1.63
CA GLU A 458 2.97 -0.16 0.68
C GLU A 458 3.98 -1.25 1.01
N PHE A 459 3.55 -2.50 0.92
CA PHE A 459 4.41 -3.68 0.98
C PHE A 459 4.04 -4.61 -0.17
N LYS A 460 5.02 -4.93 -1.05
CA LYS A 460 4.84 -5.81 -2.22
C LYS A 460 3.63 -5.43 -3.11
N GLY A 461 3.42 -4.14 -3.40
CA GLY A 461 2.28 -3.72 -4.22
C GLY A 461 0.94 -3.72 -3.50
N ARG A 462 0.89 -3.96 -2.18
CA ARG A 462 -0.32 -3.93 -1.36
C ARG A 462 -0.27 -2.78 -0.37
N LYS A 463 -1.40 -2.09 -0.24
CA LYS A 463 -1.58 -0.98 0.71
C LYS A 463 -2.93 -1.10 1.39
N LEU A 464 -3.06 -0.52 2.58
CA LEU A 464 -4.34 -0.41 3.25
C LEU A 464 -5.28 0.51 2.45
N LEU A 465 -6.47 0.02 2.13
CA LEU A 465 -7.52 0.76 1.42
C LEU A 465 -8.26 1.68 2.40
N VAL A 466 -7.82 2.93 2.47
CA VAL A 466 -8.39 3.94 3.37
C VAL A 466 -9.57 4.63 2.71
N HIS A 467 -10.66 4.78 3.46
CA HIS A 467 -11.83 5.48 2.99
C HIS A 467 -11.51 6.96 2.72
N LYS A 468 -11.98 7.48 1.59
CA LYS A 468 -11.62 8.83 1.12
C LYS A 468 -11.94 9.93 2.13
N SER A 469 -13.07 9.83 2.84
CA SER A 469 -13.44 10.84 3.84
C SER A 469 -12.44 10.94 5.01
N PHE A 470 -11.75 9.85 5.37
CA PHE A 470 -10.70 9.91 6.37
C PHE A 470 -9.47 10.64 5.84
N ILE A 471 -9.08 10.37 4.59
CA ILE A 471 -7.97 11.10 3.92
C ILE A 471 -8.29 12.59 3.85
N ASP A 472 -9.50 12.94 3.41
CA ASP A 472 -9.95 14.32 3.27
C ASP A 472 -9.98 15.04 4.64
N LEU A 473 -10.44 14.35 5.71
CA LEU A 473 -10.42 14.86 7.08
C LEU A 473 -8.98 15.19 7.52
N ILE A 474 -8.06 14.24 7.41
CA ILE A 474 -6.67 14.43 7.87
C ILE A 474 -6.00 15.55 7.08
N ASN A 475 -6.15 15.57 5.76
CA ASN A 475 -5.55 16.58 4.90
C ASN A 475 -6.11 18.00 5.16
N THR A 476 -7.34 18.10 5.69
CA THR A 476 -7.96 19.38 6.02
C THR A 476 -7.46 19.93 7.36
N ILE A 477 -7.23 19.06 8.35
CA ILE A 477 -7.06 19.47 9.76
C ILE A 477 -5.62 19.36 10.24
N VAL A 478 -4.88 18.34 9.78
CA VAL A 478 -3.57 17.97 10.34
C VAL A 478 -2.47 18.57 9.47
N LYS A 479 -1.66 19.46 10.03
CA LYS A 479 -0.46 19.94 9.33
C LYS A 479 0.72 18.99 9.61
N PRO A 480 1.69 18.87 8.68
CA PRO A 480 2.88 18.04 8.89
C PRO A 480 3.64 18.34 10.19
N ASP A 481 3.70 19.62 10.59
CA ASP A 481 4.37 20.05 11.83
C ASP A 481 3.68 19.54 13.11
N ASP A 482 2.39 19.24 13.06
CA ASP A 482 1.61 18.80 14.23
C ASP A 482 2.02 17.38 14.65
N LEU A 483 2.50 16.55 13.72
CA LEU A 483 2.96 15.18 13.99
C LEU A 483 4.34 15.12 14.69
N LEU A 484 5.09 16.22 14.71
CA LEU A 484 6.38 16.30 15.40
C LEU A 484 6.26 16.76 16.85
N ARG A 485 5.06 17.20 17.28
CA ARG A 485 4.82 17.83 18.59
C ARG A 485 3.81 17.01 19.40
N LEU A 486 4.28 16.27 20.40
CA LEU A 486 3.41 15.73 21.45
C LEU A 486 2.81 16.89 22.27
N PRO A 487 1.50 17.18 22.25
CA PRO A 487 0.95 18.42 22.82
C PRO A 487 0.65 18.36 24.32
N LEU A 488 0.69 17.18 24.95
CA LEU A 488 0.07 16.98 26.27
C LEU A 488 0.81 17.68 27.43
N GLY A 489 2.10 17.99 27.29
CA GLY A 489 2.89 18.62 28.36
C GLY A 489 3.07 20.13 28.26
N GLN A 490 2.99 20.72 27.06
CA GLN A 490 3.32 22.13 26.86
C GLN A 490 2.16 23.04 27.25
N ASN A 491 0.93 22.72 26.84
CA ASN A 491 -0.24 23.58 27.12
C ASN A 491 -0.59 23.66 28.61
N VAL A 492 -0.40 22.58 29.36
CA VAL A 492 -0.62 22.59 30.82
C VAL A 492 0.48 23.41 31.50
N ARG A 493 1.75 23.19 31.10
CA ARG A 493 2.91 23.90 31.67
C ARG A 493 2.88 25.41 31.38
N GLU A 494 2.43 25.81 30.19
CA GLU A 494 2.30 27.23 29.83
C GLU A 494 1.15 27.90 30.59
N LYS A 495 0.01 27.20 30.81
CA LYS A 495 -1.08 27.71 31.66
C LYS A 495 -0.65 27.86 33.12
N ASP A 496 0.08 26.88 33.66
CA ASP A 496 0.62 26.94 35.02
C ASP A 496 1.65 28.08 35.17
N GLU A 497 2.49 28.29 34.15
CA GLU A 497 3.45 29.39 34.14
C GLU A 497 2.75 30.75 34.10
N ILE A 498 1.70 30.92 33.28
CA ILE A 498 0.88 32.14 33.23
C ILE A 498 0.23 32.41 34.60
N PHE A 499 -0.36 31.38 35.23
CA PHE A 499 -0.97 31.52 36.56
C PHE A 499 0.07 31.93 37.62
N SER A 500 1.26 31.33 37.59
CA SER A 500 2.36 31.68 38.49
C SER A 500 2.83 33.13 38.32
N ILE A 501 2.92 33.60 37.07
CA ILE A 501 3.30 34.99 36.77
C ILE A 501 2.22 35.95 37.24
N GLN A 502 0.94 35.62 37.03
CA GLN A 502 -0.19 36.45 37.47
C GLN A 502 -0.21 36.63 38.99
N SER A 503 -0.03 35.54 39.75
CA SER A 503 0.06 35.61 41.23
C SER A 503 1.26 36.46 41.69
N LYS A 504 2.41 36.33 41.02
CA LYS A 504 3.61 37.13 41.34
C LYS A 504 3.41 38.62 41.01
N LEU A 505 2.76 38.94 39.89
CA LEU A 505 2.40 40.31 39.52
C LEU A 505 1.47 40.95 40.55
N GLU A 506 0.46 40.22 41.03
CA GLU A 506 -0.47 40.71 42.06
C GLU A 506 0.26 41.03 43.37
N SER A 507 1.16 40.14 43.81
CA SER A 507 1.98 40.35 45.01
C SER A 507 2.91 41.56 44.88
N LEU A 508 3.66 41.68 43.78
CA LEU A 508 4.58 42.80 43.56
C LEU A 508 3.84 44.13 43.39
N THR A 509 2.69 44.13 42.72
CA THR A 509 1.85 45.33 42.56
C THR A 509 1.32 45.81 43.91
N THR A 510 0.97 44.89 44.80
CA THR A 510 0.55 45.22 46.18
C THR A 510 1.70 45.87 46.96
N GLN A 511 2.92 45.33 46.86
CA GLN A 511 4.12 45.91 47.49
C GLN A 511 4.45 47.30 46.91
N LEU A 512 4.39 47.46 45.59
CA LEU A 512 4.63 48.74 44.91
C LEU A 512 3.64 49.82 45.40
N ASN A 513 2.35 49.47 45.48
CA ASN A 513 1.30 50.37 45.97
C ASN A 513 1.52 50.79 47.43
N ALA A 514 2.01 49.87 48.28
CA ALA A 514 2.32 50.18 49.67
C ALA A 514 3.41 51.25 49.77
N ILE A 515 4.49 51.14 48.98
CA ILE A 515 5.59 52.13 48.97
C ILE A 515 5.12 53.48 48.39
N GLN A 516 4.29 53.46 47.35
CA GLN A 516 3.76 54.70 46.74
C GLN A 516 2.89 55.55 47.68
N ASN A 517 2.31 54.93 48.71
CA ASN A 517 1.50 55.62 49.71
C ASN A 517 2.32 56.26 50.84
N VAL A 518 3.60 55.93 50.96
CA VAL A 518 4.51 56.49 51.96
C VAL A 518 5.13 57.79 51.44
N SER A 519 5.17 58.82 52.29
CA SER A 519 5.73 60.14 51.96
C SER A 519 7.03 60.36 52.72
N HIS A 520 8.06 60.87 52.05
CA HIS A 520 9.35 61.20 52.65
C HIS A 520 9.61 62.69 52.55
N THR A 521 10.05 63.33 53.63
CA THR A 521 10.30 64.78 53.65
C THR A 521 11.78 65.06 53.80
N VAL A 522 12.31 65.95 52.96
CA VAL A 522 13.70 66.43 52.99
C VAL A 522 13.70 67.94 53.10
N ALA A 523 14.46 68.47 54.06
CA ALA A 523 14.67 69.91 54.19
C ALA A 523 15.83 70.34 53.27
N VAL A 524 15.61 71.41 52.52
CA VAL A 524 16.61 72.00 51.61
C VAL A 524 16.80 73.46 51.99
N SER A 525 18.06 73.87 52.14
CA SER A 525 18.46 75.25 52.42
C SER A 525 19.24 75.84 51.25
N SER A 526 18.88 77.03 50.77
CA SER A 526 19.53 77.69 49.64
C SER A 526 20.75 78.51 50.07
N GLY A 527 21.77 78.59 49.20
CA GLY A 527 22.87 79.55 49.30
C GLY A 527 22.96 80.46 48.07
N PRO A 528 23.89 81.43 48.07
CA PRO A 528 24.08 82.33 46.95
C PRO A 528 24.56 81.58 45.69
N ALA A 529 23.94 81.86 44.55
CA ALA A 529 24.41 81.38 43.26
C ALA A 529 25.52 82.29 42.71
N THR A 530 26.59 81.67 42.20
CA THR A 530 27.79 82.37 41.73
C THR A 530 28.19 81.88 40.34
N ILE A 531 28.98 82.68 39.65
CA ILE A 531 29.53 82.38 38.32
C ILE A 531 31.03 82.67 38.31
N SER A 532 31.76 82.09 37.36
CA SER A 532 33.20 82.28 37.20
C SER A 532 33.59 83.76 36.99
N LYS A 533 34.78 84.15 37.47
CA LYS A 533 35.33 85.51 37.32
C LYS A 533 35.33 85.94 35.84
N GLY A 534 34.74 87.10 35.53
CA GLY A 534 34.79 87.72 34.19
C GLY A 534 33.43 87.89 33.48
N ALA A 535 32.33 87.40 34.05
CA ALA A 535 30.99 87.55 33.47
C ALA A 535 30.38 88.95 33.68
N LYS A 536 29.57 89.40 32.70
CA LYS A 536 29.00 90.77 32.65
C LYS A 536 27.82 91.02 33.61
N ILE A 537 27.18 89.96 34.09
CA ILE A 537 26.03 90.02 35.01
C ILE A 537 26.14 88.90 36.03
N ILE A 538 25.59 89.08 37.24
CA ILE A 538 25.57 88.05 38.29
C ILE A 538 24.14 87.54 38.57
N PRO A 539 23.97 86.30 39.03
CA PRO A 539 22.66 85.80 39.47
C PRO A 539 22.15 86.59 40.68
N ILE A 540 20.86 86.90 40.69
CA ILE A 540 20.16 87.61 41.78
C ILE A 540 19.42 86.66 42.71
N GLY A 541 19.38 85.36 42.40
CA GLY A 541 18.70 84.36 43.22
C GLY A 541 18.48 83.04 42.49
N THR A 542 17.85 82.10 43.19
CA THR A 542 17.50 80.77 42.66
C THR A 542 16.10 80.37 43.12
N ARG A 543 15.43 79.53 42.33
CA ARG A 543 14.15 78.94 42.67
C ARG A 543 14.15 77.44 42.36
N LEU A 544 14.11 76.62 43.39
CA LEU A 544 13.95 75.17 43.27
C LEU A 544 12.46 74.83 43.25
N LYS A 545 12.04 73.99 42.30
CA LYS A 545 10.68 73.44 42.24
C LYS A 545 10.72 71.93 42.12
N LEU A 546 9.87 71.27 42.89
CA LEU A 546 9.58 69.85 42.78
C LEU A 546 8.13 69.68 42.34
N HIS A 547 7.90 69.05 41.20
CA HIS A 547 6.58 68.76 40.67
C HIS A 547 6.18 67.32 41.00
N CYS A 548 5.13 67.16 41.81
CA CYS A 548 4.57 65.89 42.24
C CYS A 548 3.11 65.77 41.80
N GLY A 549 2.84 65.16 40.64
CA GLY A 549 1.49 65.10 40.05
C GLY A 549 0.96 66.50 39.74
N SER A 550 -0.15 66.90 40.37
CA SER A 550 -0.72 68.25 40.27
C SER A 550 -0.05 69.28 41.18
N ASP A 551 0.71 68.82 42.19
CA ASP A 551 1.23 69.67 43.24
C ASP A 551 2.66 70.12 42.91
N THR A 552 2.98 71.38 43.24
CA THR A 552 4.33 71.93 43.05
C THR A 552 4.82 72.54 44.35
N GLN A 553 5.95 72.06 44.83
CA GLN A 553 6.62 72.58 46.03
C GLN A 553 7.78 73.48 45.59
N VAL A 554 7.97 74.61 46.26
CA VAL A 554 8.88 75.67 45.81
C VAL A 554 9.74 76.21 46.95
N LEU A 555 11.04 76.37 46.70
CA LEU A 555 11.96 77.16 47.51
C LEU A 555 12.48 78.31 46.66
N ASP A 556 12.13 79.54 47.01
CA ASP A 556 12.53 80.75 46.29
C ASP A 556 13.50 81.59 47.13
N SER A 557 14.69 81.88 46.60
CA SER A 557 15.74 82.62 47.29
C SER A 557 16.29 83.76 46.44
N LEU A 558 16.59 84.88 47.07
CA LEU A 558 17.27 86.05 46.47
C LEU A 558 18.74 86.10 46.92
N ASN A 559 19.43 84.96 46.88
CA ASN A 559 20.80 84.76 47.40
C ASN A 559 20.93 84.87 48.94
N PHE A 560 19.83 84.64 49.67
CA PHE A 560 19.80 84.54 51.13
C PHE A 560 19.64 83.08 51.57
N ALA A 561 19.95 82.81 52.85
CA ALA A 561 19.77 81.50 53.46
C ALA A 561 18.28 81.24 53.77
N GLU A 562 17.52 80.82 52.76
CA GLU A 562 16.13 80.37 52.89
C GLU A 562 16.09 78.85 53.02
N SER A 563 15.06 78.31 53.68
CA SER A 563 14.89 76.85 53.81
C SER A 563 13.44 76.44 53.60
N ALA A 564 13.22 75.31 52.93
CA ALA A 564 11.90 74.70 52.75
C ALA A 564 11.98 73.17 52.86
N SER A 565 10.88 72.58 53.31
CA SER A 565 10.72 71.13 53.34
C SER A 565 10.00 70.64 52.08
N PHE A 566 10.55 69.62 51.45
CA PHE A 566 10.01 69.00 50.25
C PHE A 566 9.55 67.58 50.56
N THR A 567 8.28 67.30 50.32
CA THR A 567 7.66 65.98 50.47
C THR A 567 7.67 65.25 49.13
N TRP A 568 8.32 64.09 49.09
CA TRP A 568 8.43 63.21 47.94
C TRP A 568 7.55 61.96 48.13
N LYS A 569 6.93 61.51 47.03
CA LYS A 569 6.18 60.26 46.92
C LYS A 569 6.62 59.50 45.68
N ALA A 570 6.85 58.21 45.82
CA ALA A 570 7.34 57.36 44.75
C ALA A 570 6.38 57.34 43.54
N GLY A 571 6.92 57.49 42.33
CA GLY A 571 6.14 57.52 41.08
C GLY A 571 5.22 58.72 40.87
N LYS A 572 5.21 59.71 41.77
CA LYS A 572 4.42 60.95 41.62
C LYS A 572 5.27 62.17 41.32
N CYS A 573 6.52 62.19 41.76
CA CYS A 573 7.43 63.34 41.62
C CYS A 573 8.42 63.14 40.48
N GLN A 574 8.07 63.60 39.27
CA GLN A 574 8.79 63.27 38.03
C GLN A 574 9.62 64.41 37.46
N ASN A 575 9.59 65.59 38.07
CA ASN A 575 10.26 66.76 37.54
C ASN A 575 10.78 67.66 38.65
N VAL A 576 12.06 68.04 38.53
CA VAL A 576 12.72 69.03 39.37
C VAL A 576 13.25 70.14 38.48
N SER A 577 12.95 71.39 38.80
CA SER A 577 13.49 72.54 38.09
C SER A 577 14.25 73.47 39.02
N ILE A 578 15.44 73.89 38.59
CA ILE A 578 16.25 74.92 39.24
C ILE A 578 16.26 76.13 38.32
N ASP A 579 15.52 77.16 38.72
CA ASP A 579 15.43 78.44 38.02
C ASP A 579 16.49 79.39 38.61
N VAL A 580 17.58 79.64 37.91
CA VAL A 580 18.58 80.66 38.26
C VAL A 580 18.11 82.01 37.73
N LYS A 581 17.90 82.98 38.62
CA LYS A 581 17.39 84.31 38.27
C LYS A 581 18.53 85.26 37.94
N PHE A 582 18.45 85.91 36.79
CA PHE A 582 19.27 87.06 36.40
C PHE A 582 18.40 88.32 36.35
N PRO A 583 18.99 89.53 36.31
CA PRO A 583 18.21 90.77 36.23
C PRO A 583 17.22 90.83 35.06
N SER A 584 17.55 90.21 33.91
CA SER A 584 16.78 90.31 32.67
C SER A 584 16.19 89.00 32.13
N PHE A 585 16.53 87.83 32.72
CA PHE A 585 16.02 86.53 32.30
C PHE A 585 16.17 85.46 33.41
N ILE A 586 15.60 84.27 33.19
CA ILE A 586 15.73 83.11 34.09
C ILE A 586 16.36 81.95 33.31
N ALA A 587 17.42 81.37 33.87
CA ALA A 587 18.01 80.14 33.34
C ALA A 587 17.45 78.92 34.07
N ARG A 588 16.66 78.09 33.37
CA ARG A 588 15.99 76.92 33.95
C ARG A 588 16.77 75.63 33.65
N TYR A 589 17.22 74.96 34.69
CA TYR A 589 17.79 73.61 34.64
C TYR A 589 16.73 72.59 35.08
N THR A 590 16.52 71.51 34.33
CA THR A 590 15.45 70.53 34.60
C THR A 590 15.97 69.11 34.68
N LEU A 591 15.56 68.38 35.71
CA LEU A 591 15.70 66.93 35.85
C LEU A 591 14.32 66.32 35.63
N ILE A 592 14.22 65.30 34.77
CA ILE A 592 12.95 64.68 34.35
C ILE A 592 13.07 63.17 34.51
N GLY A 593 11.99 62.53 34.94
CA GLY A 593 11.90 61.09 35.15
C GLY A 593 11.57 60.76 36.60
N ASP A 594 11.28 59.49 36.88
CA ASP A 594 10.93 59.06 38.24
C ASP A 594 12.10 59.26 39.25
N SER A 595 13.33 59.32 38.75
CA SER A 595 14.56 59.61 39.52
C SER A 595 14.84 61.10 39.72
N ALA A 596 14.06 62.02 39.13
CA ALA A 596 14.43 63.44 39.06
C ALA A 596 14.76 64.06 40.44
N TRP A 597 14.05 63.66 41.50
CA TRP A 597 14.32 64.12 42.86
C TRP A 597 15.54 63.45 43.48
N THR A 598 15.76 62.15 43.28
CA THR A 598 16.99 61.49 43.77
C THR A 598 18.22 61.99 43.04
N ASP A 599 18.13 62.25 41.74
CA ASP A 599 19.18 62.83 40.91
C ASP A 599 19.54 64.24 41.42
N PHE A 600 18.54 65.03 41.84
CA PHE A 600 18.77 66.31 42.51
C PHE A 600 19.51 66.14 43.85
N LEU A 601 19.05 65.22 44.69
CA LEU A 601 19.65 64.97 46.01
C LEU A 601 21.09 64.43 45.89
N GLU A 602 21.39 63.70 44.82
CA GLU A 602 22.74 63.26 44.49
C GLU A 602 23.59 64.40 43.94
N LEU A 603 23.06 65.19 42.98
CA LEU A 603 23.75 66.33 42.39
C LEU A 603 24.20 67.36 43.44
N PHE A 604 23.43 67.53 44.52
CA PHE A 604 23.73 68.45 45.61
C PHE A 604 24.20 67.75 46.90
N SER A 605 24.76 66.54 46.82
CA SER A 605 25.24 65.83 48.01
C SER A 605 26.26 66.61 48.83
N ASP A 606 27.09 67.42 48.16
CA ASP A 606 28.16 68.21 48.78
C ASP A 606 27.70 69.62 49.18
N GLY A 607 26.41 69.95 48.96
CA GLY A 607 25.82 71.23 49.30
C GLY A 607 25.91 72.29 48.19
N GLU A 608 26.65 72.01 47.11
CA GLU A 608 26.78 72.85 45.93
C GLU A 608 26.98 72.02 44.66
N ALA A 609 26.54 72.55 43.52
CA ALA A 609 26.68 71.90 42.23
C ALA A 609 26.99 72.94 41.14
N GLU A 610 27.92 72.59 40.26
CA GLU A 610 28.27 73.39 39.09
C GLU A 610 27.38 72.98 37.90
N LEU A 611 26.46 73.85 37.51
CA LEU A 611 25.56 73.63 36.38
C LEU A 611 26.22 74.14 35.10
N ALA A 612 26.69 73.22 34.26
CA ALA A 612 27.30 73.54 32.97
C ALA A 612 26.27 74.06 31.96
N THR A 613 26.66 75.07 31.17
CA THR A 613 25.75 75.77 30.25
C THR A 613 25.15 74.87 29.16
N ASP A 614 25.87 73.84 28.75
CA ASP A 614 25.45 72.85 27.75
C ASP A 614 24.28 71.95 28.23
N LYS A 615 24.09 71.82 29.55
CA LYS A 615 22.99 71.07 30.14
C LYS A 615 21.69 71.86 30.27
N PHE A 616 21.70 73.16 29.97
CA PHE A 616 20.48 73.96 29.91
C PHE A 616 19.76 73.77 28.56
N PRO A 617 18.43 73.98 28.50
CA PRO A 617 17.70 74.04 27.24
C PRO A 617 18.32 75.03 26.26
N HIS A 618 18.26 74.71 24.96
CA HIS A 618 18.99 75.40 23.89
C HIS A 618 18.90 76.93 23.94
N GLU A 619 17.71 77.48 24.16
CA GLU A 619 17.44 78.93 24.22
C GLU A 619 18.16 79.62 25.40
N THR A 620 18.13 78.99 26.58
CA THR A 620 18.83 79.47 27.78
C THR A 620 20.34 79.33 27.62
N ALA A 621 20.80 78.19 27.09
CA ALA A 621 22.22 77.91 26.86
C ALA A 621 22.84 78.92 25.86
N TYR A 622 22.07 79.38 24.88
CA TYR A 622 22.50 80.45 23.96
C TYR A 622 22.69 81.78 24.69
N SER A 623 21.72 82.17 25.52
CA SER A 623 21.76 83.43 26.29
C SER A 623 22.92 83.46 27.29
N LEU A 624 23.18 82.35 27.99
CA LEU A 624 24.31 82.21 28.91
C LEU A 624 25.67 82.32 28.17
N ARG A 625 25.82 81.66 27.02
CA ARG A 625 27.03 81.74 26.19
C ARG A 625 27.28 83.15 25.67
N ALA A 626 26.25 83.85 25.20
CA ALA A 626 26.37 85.23 24.72
C ALA A 626 26.86 86.21 25.79
N LEU A 627 26.64 85.87 27.07
CA LEU A 627 27.08 86.65 28.24
C LEU A 627 28.44 86.18 28.80
N GLY A 628 29.08 85.19 28.18
CA GLY A 628 30.37 84.64 28.60
C GLY A 628 30.28 83.72 29.81
N ILE A 629 29.10 83.20 30.15
CA ILE A 629 28.88 82.29 31.28
C ILE A 629 29.07 80.85 30.78
N GLN A 630 30.05 80.14 31.35
CA GLN A 630 30.33 78.72 31.02
C GLN A 630 29.62 77.76 31.97
N SER A 631 29.50 78.15 33.23
CA SER A 631 28.83 77.39 34.28
C SER A 631 28.26 78.31 35.36
N ILE A 632 27.31 77.79 36.13
CA ILE A 632 26.69 78.47 37.26
C ILE A 632 26.83 77.56 38.49
N LEU A 633 27.54 78.04 39.52
CA LEU A 633 27.67 77.35 40.79
C LEU A 633 26.46 77.67 41.66
N VAL A 634 25.59 76.68 41.87
CA VAL A 634 24.37 76.77 42.68
C VAL A 634 24.60 76.07 44.01
N ARG A 635 24.01 76.58 45.09
CA ARG A 635 24.19 76.03 46.45
C ARG A 635 22.86 75.64 47.05
N TYR A 636 22.73 74.36 47.40
CA TYR A 636 21.61 73.82 48.16
C TYR A 636 22.15 72.81 49.16
N LYS A 637 21.98 73.07 50.46
CA LYS A 637 22.28 72.11 51.53
C LYS A 637 21.05 71.27 51.80
N VAL A 638 21.21 69.96 51.74
CA VAL A 638 20.14 68.97 51.90
C VAL A 638 20.28 68.32 53.28
N SER A 639 19.16 68.11 53.98
CA SER A 639 19.13 67.31 55.22
C SER A 639 19.38 65.82 54.95
N ASP A 640 19.32 64.97 55.98
CA ASP A 640 19.40 63.52 55.79
C ASP A 640 18.40 63.04 54.72
N ARG A 641 18.93 62.30 53.74
CA ARG A 641 18.25 61.79 52.54
C ARG A 641 18.21 60.26 52.48
N SER A 642 18.82 59.57 53.45
CA SER A 642 19.04 58.13 53.44
C SER A 642 17.75 57.33 53.28
N THR A 643 16.71 57.67 54.05
CA THR A 643 15.41 56.99 54.02
C THR A 643 14.67 57.15 52.69
N LEU A 644 14.83 58.30 52.03
CA LEU A 644 14.21 58.57 50.73
C LEU A 644 14.91 57.80 49.62
N VAL A 645 16.25 57.82 49.59
CA VAL A 645 17.04 57.10 48.58
C VAL A 645 16.75 55.59 48.64
N LEU A 646 16.70 55.01 49.85
CA LEU A 646 16.33 53.59 50.03
C LEU A 646 14.91 53.29 49.53
N ALA A 647 13.93 54.17 49.82
CA ALA A 647 12.56 54.01 49.36
C ALA A 647 12.44 54.12 47.83
N PHE A 648 13.24 54.99 47.20
CA PHE A 648 13.31 55.09 45.74
C PHE A 648 13.90 53.83 45.11
N ASP A 649 15.02 53.33 45.62
CA ASP A 649 15.68 52.12 45.10
C ASP A 649 14.76 50.91 45.16
N GLU A 650 14.05 50.74 46.29
CA GLU A 650 13.08 49.65 46.46
C GLU A 650 11.91 49.79 45.48
N TRP A 651 11.34 50.99 45.36
CA TRP A 651 10.25 51.26 44.42
C TRP A 651 10.66 51.02 42.96
N TYR A 652 11.83 51.53 42.56
CA TYR A 652 12.33 51.41 41.18
C TYR A 652 12.61 49.95 40.81
N ARG A 653 13.17 49.15 41.75
CA ARG A 653 13.36 47.71 41.58
C ARG A 653 12.03 46.98 41.37
N LEU A 654 11.04 47.24 42.22
CA LEU A 654 9.72 46.60 42.10
C LEU A 654 9.02 46.96 40.78
N LYS A 655 9.09 48.23 40.36
CA LYS A 655 8.52 48.68 39.07
C LYS A 655 9.16 47.93 37.89
N LYS A 656 10.48 47.82 37.87
CA LYS A 656 11.22 47.10 36.83
C LYS A 656 10.86 45.60 36.79
N ASP A 657 10.69 44.96 37.94
CA ASP A 657 10.31 43.55 38.02
C ASP A 657 8.88 43.32 37.48
N ILE A 658 7.95 44.23 37.77
CA ILE A 658 6.58 44.20 37.25
C ILE A 658 6.57 44.34 35.72
N ASP A 659 7.29 45.32 35.17
CA ASP A 659 7.34 45.55 33.72
C ASP A 659 7.88 44.33 32.97
N ASN A 660 8.97 43.73 33.46
CA ASN A 660 9.56 42.52 32.89
C ASN A 660 8.61 41.32 32.90
N LEU A 661 7.90 41.12 34.02
CA LEU A 661 6.93 40.02 34.15
C LEU A 661 5.70 40.24 33.25
N SER A 662 5.25 41.48 33.08
CA SER A 662 4.15 41.81 32.17
C SER A 662 4.49 41.55 30.71
N VAL A 663 5.69 41.92 30.26
CA VAL A 663 6.18 41.59 28.90
C VAL A 663 6.24 40.08 28.68
N LYS A 664 6.75 39.33 29.68
CA LYS A 664 6.81 37.87 29.61
C LYS A 664 5.41 37.24 29.54
N GLN A 665 4.45 37.76 30.31
CA GLN A 665 3.06 37.31 30.27
C GLN A 665 2.42 37.53 28.89
N ASN A 666 2.57 38.73 28.30
CA ASN A 666 2.01 39.05 26.99
C ASN A 666 2.60 38.18 25.87
N THR A 667 3.91 37.92 25.93
CA THR A 667 4.60 37.05 24.96
C THR A 667 4.05 35.61 25.02
N LEU A 668 3.75 35.10 26.22
CA LEU A 668 3.15 33.77 26.38
C LEU A 668 1.70 33.73 25.87
N LEU A 669 0.91 34.78 26.14
CA LEU A 669 -0.48 34.89 25.66
C LEU A 669 -0.57 34.94 24.13
N GLU A 670 0.30 35.68 23.46
CA GLU A 670 0.35 35.77 21.98
C GLU A 670 0.70 34.42 21.34
N LYS A 671 1.58 33.63 21.96
CA LYS A 671 1.90 32.26 21.52
C LYS A 671 0.69 31.34 21.60
N THR A 672 -0.06 31.39 22.71
CA THR A 672 -1.28 30.58 22.88
C THR A 672 -2.39 30.97 21.91
N LEU A 673 -2.50 32.25 21.52
CA LEU A 673 -3.50 32.72 20.56
C LEU A 673 -3.17 32.32 19.10
N SER A 674 -1.90 32.29 18.73
CA SER A 674 -1.48 31.90 17.37
C SER A 674 -1.79 30.42 17.05
N GLN A 675 -1.83 29.56 18.07
CA GLN A 675 -2.26 28.15 17.95
C GLN A 675 -3.78 27.97 17.74
N LYS A 676 -4.62 28.97 18.06
CA LYS A 676 -6.09 28.89 17.93
C LYS A 676 -6.64 29.12 16.51
N SER A 677 -5.80 29.42 15.50
CA SER A 677 -6.27 29.75 14.14
C SER A 677 -6.88 28.60 13.33
N VAL A 678 -6.92 27.37 13.87
CA VAL A 678 -7.59 26.21 13.24
C VAL A 678 -9.08 26.10 13.62
N ASN A 679 -9.55 26.84 14.65
CA ASN A 679 -10.86 26.59 15.30
C ASN A 679 -12.11 27.23 14.67
N ASN A 680 -12.15 27.53 13.37
CA ASN A 680 -13.34 28.12 12.72
C ASN A 680 -13.98 27.29 11.59
N GLN A 681 -13.54 26.05 11.35
CA GLN A 681 -14.20 25.16 10.38
C GLN A 681 -14.96 24.06 11.11
N GLY A 682 -16.22 23.81 10.73
CA GLY A 682 -17.10 22.77 11.29
C GLY A 682 -16.66 21.34 11.00
N TRP A 683 -15.38 21.05 11.13
CA TRP A 683 -14.71 19.81 10.72
C TRP A 683 -15.19 18.58 11.50
N LEU A 684 -15.76 18.76 12.70
CA LEU A 684 -16.39 17.68 13.45
C LEU A 684 -17.48 16.96 12.63
N SER A 685 -18.14 17.67 11.71
CA SER A 685 -19.13 17.07 10.79
C SER A 685 -18.52 16.18 9.71
N LEU A 686 -17.21 16.28 9.48
CA LEU A 686 -16.44 15.48 8.51
C LEU A 686 -15.89 14.19 9.11
N LEU A 687 -16.10 13.95 10.42
CA LEU A 687 -15.62 12.74 11.09
C LEU A 687 -16.27 11.49 10.49
N PRO A 688 -15.50 10.59 9.90
CA PRO A 688 -16.06 9.41 9.27
C PRO A 688 -16.43 8.36 10.32
N VAL A 689 -17.47 7.58 10.02
CA VAL A 689 -17.90 6.46 10.86
C VAL A 689 -16.88 5.31 10.79
N THR A 690 -16.34 5.07 9.60
CA THR A 690 -15.31 4.06 9.32
C THR A 690 -14.16 4.69 8.53
N ILE A 691 -12.97 4.12 8.68
CA ILE A 691 -11.74 4.60 8.03
C ILE A 691 -11.18 3.57 7.03
N TYR A 692 -11.66 2.33 7.08
CA TYR A 692 -11.33 1.23 6.17
C TYR A 692 -12.61 0.65 5.57
N ASP A 693 -12.58 0.36 4.27
CA ASP A 693 -13.66 -0.30 3.53
C ASP A 693 -13.53 -1.82 3.69
N GLU A 694 -14.45 -2.41 4.47
CA GLU A 694 -14.56 -3.86 4.56
C GLU A 694 -15.16 -4.40 3.25
N TYR A 695 -14.33 -5.04 2.44
CA TYR A 695 -14.83 -5.87 1.35
C TYR A 695 -15.38 -7.15 1.96
N PRO A 696 -16.65 -7.52 1.65
CA PRO A 696 -17.17 -8.80 2.09
C PRO A 696 -16.32 -9.93 1.51
N SER A 697 -16.03 -10.93 2.33
CA SER A 697 -15.62 -12.25 1.84
C SER A 697 -16.77 -12.79 1.00
N ASN A 698 -16.57 -12.88 -0.32
CA ASN A 698 -17.52 -13.55 -1.22
C ASN A 698 -17.61 -15.04 -0.89
#